data_AF-A0A6V7ITP1-F1
#
_entry.id   AF-A0A6V7ITP1-F1
#
_cell.length_a   1.000
_cell.length_b   1.000
_cell.length_c   1.000
_cell.angle_alpha   90.00
_cell.angle_beta   90.00
_cell.angle_gamma   90.00
#
_symmetry.space_group_name_H-M   'P 1'
#
loop_
_entity.id
_entity.type
_entity.pdbx_description
1 polymer ?
#
loop_
_entity_poly.entity_id
_entity_poly.type
_entity_poly.pdbx_seq_one_letter_code
_entity_poly.pdbx_strand_id
1 'polypeptide(L)'
;DLGEIIKSIEAQGNKVRELKTAKSEKSVIDVEVKKLLALKAEYKEIAGSDWKPGVTAPVQTNKPVQKQPESDSKSSDLLSLYNKVQGQGDKVRKLKGEKADKKVIDQEVKLLLSMKEEYKKAAGKDWKPNEAPAAPAAPAAPAAPAAPKNSDELQKQIAEQAEKIEKELQRLRVLKEQFKSATGKEWTDDNSKVTGNTAPANSGEDISKKIQEQGDKVRKLKADKADKKQIDEAVKILLSLKEDYKKQTGQDWKPGVQSQKPTEKPKAAEKPKNVEKQTAKSTNSNGDEIASKIAEQGDKVRQLKSAKAEKSVIDEEVKVLLKLKGDYKAATGEEWKPPAAADEKKPAKASEPKANKEKVKKEDKKEPAKTGTRLGLEAKKNENLPDWYNQVITKGEMIEYSDISGCYPLRPWSFEIWEVIRDFFDGEIKKMKVKNCAFPLFVSKAALEKEKDHIADFAPEVAWVTKSGDSDLAEPIAIRPTSETVMYPYYAKWLKSHRDLPLKLNQWNSVVRWEFKHPQPFLRTREFYWQEGHSAFLTKAEADEEVLAILELYAQVYEDLLCIPVVRGRKSEKEKFAGGDYTTTVEAYISASGRAIQGATSHHLGQNFSKMFEILVETAEGSEKQYVYQNSWGITTRTIGVMVMVHGDDKGLVLPPKVAAIQAIIVPCGITATTTPEQREKLMDECKKLEEELKADGSVKVEGDYRDNYSPGWKFNHWELKGVPIRVELGFKDLEKKEVTLVRRDTSAKLTASRATVLDTVKKLLTEIGKSMYAKAKDEMDSHIKQTNNWNDFVKFLDQKNLLLSPYCGEISCEDQIKADST
;
A
#
# COMPACT_ATOMS: atom_id res chain seq x y z
N ASP A 1 -50.37 8.80 5.23
CA ASP A 1 -50.09 9.10 3.81
C ASP A 1 -48.67 9.67 3.72
N LEU A 2 -47.88 9.29 2.70
CA LEU A 2 -46.52 9.82 2.54
C LEU A 2 -46.53 11.34 2.24
N GLY A 3 -47.55 11.83 1.53
CA GLY A 3 -47.68 13.25 1.19
C GLY A 3 -47.99 14.15 2.39
N GLU A 4 -48.77 13.66 3.35
CA GLU A 4 -49.04 14.38 4.61
C GLU A 4 -47.79 14.45 5.50
N ILE A 5 -47.02 13.36 5.56
CA ILE A 5 -45.76 13.32 6.33
C ILE A 5 -44.71 14.27 5.73
N ILE A 6 -44.55 14.29 4.39
CA ILE A 6 -43.68 15.26 3.71
C ILE A 6 -44.06 16.69 4.08
N LYS A 7 -45.34 17.08 3.93
CA LYS A 7 -45.83 18.42 4.29
C LYS A 7 -45.59 18.75 5.77
N SER A 8 -45.73 17.77 6.64
CA SER A 8 -45.52 17.92 8.09
C SER A 8 -44.05 18.14 8.43
N ILE A 9 -43.12 17.45 7.76
CA ILE A 9 -41.67 17.67 7.88
C ILE A 9 -41.28 19.07 7.40
N GLU A 10 -41.86 19.54 6.28
CA GLU A 10 -41.57 20.87 5.74
C GLU A 10 -42.09 21.98 6.65
N ALA A 11 -43.34 21.88 7.11
CA ALA A 11 -43.94 22.83 8.06
C ALA A 11 -43.15 22.89 9.37
N GLN A 12 -42.82 21.75 9.96
CA GLN A 12 -42.04 21.68 11.20
C GLN A 12 -40.59 22.16 10.99
N GLY A 13 -40.01 21.92 9.81
CA GLY A 13 -38.69 22.41 9.43
C GLY A 13 -38.62 23.94 9.30
N ASN A 14 -39.65 24.55 8.72
CA ASN A 14 -39.79 26.00 8.64
C ASN A 14 -39.99 26.63 10.02
N LYS A 15 -40.86 26.05 10.86
CA LYS A 15 -41.07 26.50 12.25
C LYS A 15 -39.79 26.48 13.10
N VAL A 16 -38.97 25.44 12.97
CA VAL A 16 -37.64 25.37 13.62
C VAL A 16 -36.69 26.45 13.08
N ARG A 17 -36.77 26.80 11.78
CA ARG A 17 -35.98 27.87 11.17
C ARG A 17 -36.43 29.25 11.66
N GLU A 18 -37.72 29.51 11.74
CA GLU A 18 -38.31 30.74 12.27
C GLU A 18 -37.93 30.99 13.72
N LEU A 19 -38.05 29.99 14.60
CA LEU A 19 -37.63 30.08 16.01
C LEU A 19 -36.13 30.37 16.16
N LYS A 20 -35.29 29.81 15.27
CA LYS A 20 -33.84 30.11 15.23
C LYS A 20 -33.56 31.53 14.75
N THR A 21 -34.25 32.00 13.71
CA THR A 21 -34.13 33.38 13.20
C THR A 21 -34.62 34.41 14.23
N ALA A 22 -35.70 34.11 14.95
CA ALA A 22 -36.24 34.91 16.05
C ALA A 22 -35.39 34.86 17.34
N LYS A 23 -34.28 34.12 17.35
CA LYS A 23 -33.39 33.90 18.52
C LYS A 23 -34.15 33.44 19.78
N SER A 24 -35.19 32.62 19.59
CA SER A 24 -35.95 32.03 20.70
C SER A 24 -35.07 31.17 21.60
N GLU A 25 -35.51 30.94 22.84
CA GLU A 25 -34.72 30.14 23.78
C GLU A 25 -34.40 28.74 23.26
N LYS A 26 -33.18 28.28 23.53
CA LYS A 26 -32.69 26.97 23.09
C LYS A 26 -33.56 25.82 23.58
N SER A 27 -34.10 25.93 24.80
CA SER A 27 -35.08 25.02 25.40
C SER A 27 -36.30 24.79 24.50
N VAL A 28 -36.83 25.85 23.88
CA VAL A 28 -37.99 25.82 22.99
C VAL A 28 -37.61 25.26 21.61
N ILE A 29 -36.46 25.68 21.07
CA ILE A 29 -35.95 25.20 19.78
C ILE A 29 -35.67 23.69 19.82
N ASP A 30 -35.05 23.18 20.88
CA ASP A 30 -34.67 21.77 21.00
C ASP A 30 -35.90 20.83 21.08
N VAL A 31 -37.03 21.29 21.63
CA VAL A 31 -38.31 20.55 21.60
C VAL A 31 -38.86 20.42 20.17
N GLU A 32 -38.87 21.52 19.41
CA GLU A 32 -39.38 21.50 18.04
C GLU A 32 -38.45 20.77 17.06
N VAL A 33 -37.13 20.77 17.33
CA VAL A 33 -36.13 19.94 16.62
C VAL A 33 -36.36 18.45 16.87
N LYS A 34 -36.68 18.04 18.10
CA LYS A 34 -37.02 16.63 18.39
C LYS A 34 -38.25 16.15 17.62
N LYS A 35 -39.29 17.00 17.50
CA LYS A 35 -40.48 16.70 16.66
C LYS A 35 -40.12 16.55 15.18
N LEU A 36 -39.25 17.43 14.66
CA LEU A 36 -38.76 17.33 13.27
C LEU A 36 -37.98 16.04 13.00
N LEU A 37 -37.17 15.59 13.97
CA LEU A 37 -36.41 14.34 13.86
C LEU A 37 -37.32 13.11 13.92
N ALA A 38 -38.37 13.13 14.77
CA ALA A 38 -39.36 12.06 14.83
C ALA A 38 -40.12 11.90 13.50
N LEU A 39 -40.62 13.00 12.92
CA LEU A 39 -41.30 12.98 11.61
C LEU A 39 -40.40 12.46 10.48
N LYS A 40 -39.10 12.77 10.51
CA LYS A 40 -38.13 12.23 9.54
C LYS A 40 -37.84 10.74 9.74
N ALA A 41 -37.86 10.25 10.98
CA ALA A 41 -37.74 8.81 11.25
C ALA A 41 -38.98 8.06 10.76
N GLU A 42 -40.19 8.60 11.00
CA GLU A 42 -41.45 8.05 10.49
C GLU A 42 -41.49 8.02 8.95
N TYR A 43 -41.03 9.09 8.28
CA TYR A 43 -40.82 9.06 6.84
C TYR A 43 -39.84 7.97 6.40
N LYS A 44 -38.74 7.77 7.12
CA LYS A 44 -37.75 6.74 6.78
C LYS A 44 -38.31 5.32 6.90
N GLU A 45 -39.16 5.06 7.90
CA GLU A 45 -39.82 3.76 8.05
C GLU A 45 -40.82 3.47 6.92
N ILE A 46 -41.51 4.50 6.40
CA ILE A 46 -42.54 4.34 5.37
C ILE A 46 -41.96 4.42 3.94
N ALA A 47 -40.97 5.29 3.70
CA ALA A 47 -40.30 5.47 2.40
C ALA A 47 -39.03 4.61 2.21
N GLY A 48 -38.61 3.87 3.22
CA GLY A 48 -37.37 3.08 3.22
C GLY A 48 -36.07 3.89 3.10
N SER A 49 -36.14 5.23 3.13
CA SER A 49 -35.02 6.13 2.82
C SER A 49 -35.12 7.45 3.58
N ASP A 50 -33.99 8.10 3.87
CA ASP A 50 -33.96 9.35 4.62
C ASP A 50 -34.57 10.53 3.83
N TRP A 51 -35.44 11.31 4.48
CA TRP A 51 -36.08 12.47 3.85
C TRP A 51 -35.07 13.56 3.44
N LYS A 52 -35.15 13.98 2.18
CA LYS A 52 -34.38 15.11 1.61
C LYS A 52 -35.32 16.27 1.27
N PRO A 53 -34.89 17.54 1.43
CA PRO A 53 -35.68 18.70 1.02
C PRO A 53 -36.01 18.67 -0.48
N GLY A 54 -37.25 19.01 -0.85
CA GLY A 54 -37.71 19.06 -2.24
C GLY A 54 -38.31 17.75 -2.78
N VAL A 55 -38.43 16.71 -1.96
CA VAL A 55 -39.16 15.48 -2.34
C VAL A 55 -40.67 15.72 -2.28
N THR A 56 -41.36 15.59 -3.41
CA THR A 56 -42.83 15.66 -3.50
C THR A 56 -43.45 14.26 -3.55
N ALA A 57 -44.71 14.13 -3.11
CA ALA A 57 -45.44 12.87 -3.20
C ALA A 57 -45.86 12.58 -4.67
N PRO A 58 -45.89 11.30 -5.09
CA PRO A 58 -46.27 10.93 -6.45
C PRO A 58 -47.74 11.29 -6.73
N VAL A 59 -47.97 12.05 -7.79
CA VAL A 59 -49.31 12.46 -8.24
C VAL A 59 -49.98 11.29 -8.97
N GLN A 60 -51.17 10.88 -8.52
CA GLN A 60 -52.02 9.98 -9.29
C GLN A 60 -52.60 10.70 -10.51
N THR A 61 -52.22 10.30 -11.71
CA THR A 61 -52.84 10.75 -12.97
C THR A 61 -53.71 9.65 -13.57
N ASN A 62 -55.03 9.91 -13.66
CA ASN A 62 -56.01 9.03 -14.27
C ASN A 62 -56.19 9.32 -15.78
N LYS A 63 -56.08 8.28 -16.63
CA LYS A 63 -56.78 8.04 -17.94
C LYS A 63 -55.87 7.31 -18.96
N PRO A 64 -56.42 6.56 -19.93
CA PRO A 64 -57.48 5.55 -19.80
C PRO A 64 -57.12 4.21 -20.51
N VAL A 65 -57.99 3.21 -20.39
CA VAL A 65 -57.78 1.81 -20.81
C VAL A 65 -57.89 1.58 -22.33
N GLN A 66 -57.04 0.68 -22.87
CA GLN A 66 -57.41 -0.23 -23.97
C GLN A 66 -57.31 -1.69 -23.49
N LYS A 67 -58.21 -2.55 -23.98
CA LYS A 67 -58.51 -3.89 -23.44
C LYS A 67 -57.81 -5.04 -24.19
N GLN A 68 -57.44 -6.08 -23.44
CA GLN A 68 -57.56 -7.54 -23.67
C GLN A 68 -56.29 -8.31 -23.25
N PRO A 69 -56.37 -9.60 -22.87
CA PRO A 69 -57.44 -10.32 -22.16
C PRO A 69 -56.94 -10.93 -20.82
N GLU A 70 -57.83 -11.53 -20.02
CA GLU A 70 -57.48 -12.14 -18.72
C GLU A 70 -56.84 -13.53 -18.88
N SER A 71 -55.69 -13.82 -18.24
CA SER A 71 -55.33 -15.16 -17.70
C SER A 71 -53.97 -15.32 -16.95
N ASP A 72 -53.33 -14.28 -16.38
CA ASP A 72 -51.98 -14.43 -15.78
C ASP A 72 -51.78 -13.99 -14.29
N SER A 73 -52.80 -13.49 -13.58
CA SER A 73 -52.53 -12.80 -12.28
C SER A 73 -52.23 -13.68 -11.06
N LYS A 74 -52.53 -14.99 -11.07
CA LYS A 74 -52.53 -15.80 -9.84
C LYS A 74 -51.16 -16.32 -9.37
N SER A 75 -50.18 -16.48 -10.26
CA SER A 75 -48.87 -17.07 -9.88
C SER A 75 -47.90 -16.05 -9.28
N SER A 76 -47.88 -14.82 -9.82
CA SER A 76 -47.05 -13.71 -9.32
C SER A 76 -47.50 -13.24 -7.93
N ASP A 77 -48.82 -13.16 -7.70
CA ASP A 77 -49.40 -12.84 -6.39
C ASP A 77 -49.03 -13.90 -5.33
N LEU A 78 -49.00 -15.18 -5.71
CA LEU A 78 -48.65 -16.27 -4.80
C LEU A 78 -47.17 -16.23 -4.36
N LEU A 79 -46.27 -15.95 -5.29
CA LEU A 79 -44.83 -15.80 -5.00
C LEU A 79 -44.54 -14.53 -4.19
N SER A 80 -45.25 -13.43 -4.48
CA SER A 80 -45.25 -12.20 -3.68
C SER A 80 -45.67 -12.48 -2.23
N LEU A 81 -46.75 -13.25 -2.03
CA LEU A 81 -47.24 -13.64 -0.71
C LEU A 81 -46.25 -14.58 0.02
N TYR A 82 -45.65 -15.55 -0.69
CA TYR A 82 -44.62 -16.44 -0.15
C TYR A 82 -43.43 -15.66 0.45
N ASN A 83 -42.90 -14.69 -0.30
CA ASN A 83 -41.75 -13.88 0.11
C ASN A 83 -42.08 -12.96 1.29
N LYS A 84 -43.31 -12.42 1.36
CA LYS A 84 -43.77 -11.62 2.51
C LYS A 84 -43.83 -12.43 3.81
N VAL A 85 -44.33 -13.67 3.75
CA VAL A 85 -44.33 -14.58 4.91
C VAL A 85 -42.90 -14.91 5.36
N GLN A 86 -41.98 -15.11 4.42
CA GLN A 86 -40.57 -15.36 4.72
C GLN A 86 -39.93 -14.19 5.47
N GLY A 87 -40.02 -12.97 4.92
CA GLY A 87 -39.44 -11.76 5.52
C GLY A 87 -40.01 -11.44 6.91
N GLN A 88 -41.32 -11.61 7.11
CA GLN A 88 -41.93 -11.46 8.44
C GLN A 88 -41.43 -12.54 9.41
N GLY A 89 -41.17 -13.76 8.94
CA GLY A 89 -40.56 -14.83 9.72
C GLY A 89 -39.12 -14.57 10.14
N ASP A 90 -38.34 -13.88 9.29
CA ASP A 90 -36.97 -13.43 9.59
C ASP A 90 -36.98 -12.28 10.61
N LYS A 91 -37.91 -11.31 10.47
CA LYS A 91 -38.12 -10.21 11.43
C LYS A 91 -38.41 -10.72 12.84
N VAL A 92 -39.30 -11.71 12.99
CA VAL A 92 -39.58 -12.34 14.30
C VAL A 92 -38.36 -13.07 14.88
N ARG A 93 -37.57 -13.76 14.04
CA ARG A 93 -36.33 -14.42 14.48
C ARG A 93 -35.30 -13.41 14.97
N LYS A 94 -35.13 -12.28 14.27
CA LYS A 94 -34.24 -11.18 14.67
C LYS A 94 -34.65 -10.58 16.02
N LEU A 95 -35.92 -10.19 16.19
CA LEU A 95 -36.41 -9.61 17.46
C LEU A 95 -36.27 -10.56 18.66
N LYS A 96 -36.41 -11.88 18.45
CA LYS A 96 -36.14 -12.89 19.49
C LYS A 96 -34.65 -13.03 19.83
N GLY A 97 -33.76 -12.94 18.83
CA GLY A 97 -32.31 -12.92 19.05
C GLY A 97 -31.84 -11.67 19.79
N GLU A 98 -32.43 -10.52 19.49
CA GLU A 98 -32.14 -9.20 20.10
C GLU A 98 -32.78 -9.02 21.49
N LYS A 99 -33.54 -10.01 21.99
CA LYS A 99 -34.27 -9.98 23.28
C LYS A 99 -35.22 -8.77 23.39
N ALA A 100 -35.88 -8.42 22.29
CA ALA A 100 -36.87 -7.34 22.27
C ALA A 100 -38.05 -7.61 23.22
N ASP A 101 -38.80 -6.56 23.54
CA ASP A 101 -39.94 -6.63 24.46
C ASP A 101 -40.96 -7.69 24.04
N LYS A 102 -41.39 -8.52 25.00
CA LYS A 102 -42.26 -9.67 24.72
C LYS A 102 -43.55 -9.26 24.00
N LYS A 103 -44.13 -8.11 24.36
CA LYS A 103 -45.33 -7.57 23.68
C LYS A 103 -45.12 -7.27 22.20
N VAL A 104 -43.93 -6.78 21.82
CA VAL A 104 -43.57 -6.49 20.41
C VAL A 104 -43.37 -7.80 19.65
N ILE A 105 -42.68 -8.76 20.25
CA ILE A 105 -42.50 -10.11 19.67
C ILE A 105 -43.87 -10.79 19.46
N ASP A 106 -44.77 -10.72 20.45
CA ASP A 106 -46.09 -11.35 20.39
C ASP A 106 -46.99 -10.69 19.31
N GLN A 107 -46.88 -9.37 19.09
CA GLN A 107 -47.57 -8.67 18.00
C GLN A 107 -47.07 -9.12 16.62
N GLU A 108 -45.75 -9.16 16.42
CA GLU A 108 -45.12 -9.54 15.14
C GLU A 108 -45.30 -11.05 14.84
N VAL A 109 -45.37 -11.90 15.87
CA VAL A 109 -45.74 -13.32 15.77
C VAL A 109 -47.22 -13.47 15.36
N LYS A 110 -48.12 -12.65 15.90
CA LYS A 110 -49.54 -12.69 15.52
C LYS A 110 -49.74 -12.29 14.05
N LEU A 111 -49.01 -11.30 13.57
CA LEU A 111 -48.98 -10.91 12.15
C LEU A 111 -48.39 -12.02 11.26
N LEU A 112 -47.31 -12.68 11.69
CA LEU A 112 -46.74 -13.83 10.97
C LEU A 112 -47.75 -14.98 10.83
N LEU A 113 -48.57 -15.24 11.85
CA LEU A 113 -49.59 -16.28 11.82
C LEU A 113 -50.73 -15.94 10.85
N SER A 114 -51.24 -14.71 10.85
CA SER A 114 -52.29 -14.31 9.89
C SER A 114 -51.79 -14.36 8.44
N MET A 115 -50.56 -13.93 8.16
CA MET A 115 -49.99 -14.01 6.81
C MET A 115 -49.77 -15.47 6.36
N LYS A 116 -49.49 -16.40 7.28
CA LYS A 116 -49.45 -17.85 6.98
C LYS A 116 -50.84 -18.43 6.67
N GLU A 117 -51.89 -17.97 7.35
CA GLU A 117 -53.26 -18.35 7.02
C GLU A 117 -53.71 -17.80 5.67
N GLU A 118 -53.35 -16.56 5.33
CA GLU A 118 -53.59 -15.97 4.02
C GLU A 118 -52.87 -16.76 2.91
N TYR A 119 -51.60 -17.11 3.13
CA TYR A 119 -50.87 -17.99 2.21
C TYR A 119 -51.53 -19.36 2.08
N LYS A 120 -51.98 -19.98 3.19
CA LYS A 120 -52.68 -21.27 3.16
C LYS A 120 -53.98 -21.20 2.36
N LYS A 121 -54.74 -20.11 2.49
CA LYS A 121 -55.98 -19.85 1.73
C LYS A 121 -55.70 -19.65 0.24
N ALA A 122 -54.60 -19.00 -0.12
CA ALA A 122 -54.23 -18.73 -1.52
C ALA A 122 -53.57 -19.94 -2.22
N ALA A 123 -52.69 -20.66 -1.52
CA ALA A 123 -51.88 -21.76 -2.06
C ALA A 123 -52.49 -23.16 -1.85
N GLY A 124 -53.52 -23.29 -1.01
CA GLY A 124 -54.13 -24.57 -0.62
C GLY A 124 -53.23 -25.47 0.25
N LYS A 125 -52.05 -24.99 0.67
CA LYS A 125 -51.05 -25.72 1.45
C LYS A 125 -50.39 -24.81 2.48
N ASP A 126 -49.96 -25.38 3.61
CA ASP A 126 -49.23 -24.63 4.64
C ASP A 126 -47.89 -24.07 4.10
N TRP A 127 -47.57 -22.85 4.49
CA TRP A 127 -46.29 -22.22 4.15
C TRP A 127 -45.13 -22.94 4.84
N LYS A 128 -44.11 -23.32 4.06
CA LYS A 128 -42.85 -23.90 4.54
C LYS A 128 -41.66 -23.06 4.07
N PRO A 129 -40.59 -22.93 4.87
CA PRO A 129 -39.33 -22.38 4.42
C PRO A 129 -38.74 -23.21 3.26
N ASN A 130 -38.18 -22.53 2.26
CA ASN A 130 -37.49 -23.08 1.10
C ASN A 130 -38.32 -23.96 0.13
N GLU A 131 -39.65 -24.03 0.25
CA GLU A 131 -40.55 -24.65 -0.74
C GLU A 131 -41.37 -23.56 -1.49
N ALA A 132 -40.70 -22.78 -2.33
CA ALA A 132 -41.33 -21.72 -3.13
C ALA A 132 -42.16 -22.28 -4.31
N PRO A 133 -43.29 -21.64 -4.70
CA PRO A 133 -44.11 -22.07 -5.84
C PRO A 133 -43.39 -21.85 -7.19
N ALA A 134 -43.48 -22.83 -8.09
CA ALA A 134 -42.83 -22.82 -9.40
C ALA A 134 -43.57 -21.96 -10.45
N ALA A 135 -42.82 -21.39 -11.40
CA ALA A 135 -43.33 -20.59 -12.51
C ALA A 135 -43.73 -21.47 -13.74
N PRO A 136 -44.67 -21.01 -14.60
CA PRO A 136 -45.12 -21.76 -15.77
C PRO A 136 -44.12 -21.70 -16.94
N ALA A 137 -44.13 -22.74 -17.79
CA ALA A 137 -43.27 -22.89 -18.96
C ALA A 137 -43.96 -22.50 -20.28
N ALA A 138 -43.18 -22.02 -21.26
CA ALA A 138 -43.64 -21.65 -22.60
C ALA A 138 -43.67 -22.86 -23.57
N PRO A 139 -44.50 -22.85 -24.65
CA PRO A 139 -44.73 -24.01 -25.52
C PRO A 139 -43.64 -24.25 -26.58
N ALA A 140 -43.60 -25.47 -27.15
CA ALA A 140 -42.47 -26.01 -27.92
C ALA A 140 -42.83 -26.65 -29.27
N ALA A 141 -41.85 -26.72 -30.19
CA ALA A 141 -41.68 -27.74 -31.26
C ALA A 141 -40.39 -27.48 -32.09
N PRO A 142 -39.76 -28.47 -32.77
CA PRO A 142 -39.75 -29.93 -32.56
C PRO A 142 -38.33 -30.60 -32.53
N ALA A 143 -38.27 -31.83 -31.97
CA ALA A 143 -37.31 -32.97 -32.14
C ALA A 143 -35.91 -32.78 -32.83
N ALA A 144 -34.78 -33.38 -32.41
CA ALA A 144 -34.36 -34.41 -31.43
C ALA A 144 -32.80 -34.37 -31.31
N PRO A 145 -32.04 -35.17 -30.50
CA PRO A 145 -32.39 -36.31 -29.64
C PRO A 145 -31.98 -36.13 -28.15
N ALA A 146 -32.04 -37.22 -27.37
CA ALA A 146 -32.05 -37.23 -25.90
C ALA A 146 -30.74 -36.78 -25.20
N ALA A 147 -30.89 -35.99 -24.14
CA ALA A 147 -29.83 -35.68 -23.18
C ALA A 147 -29.76 -36.74 -22.05
N PRO A 148 -28.56 -37.02 -21.49
CA PRO A 148 -28.38 -38.04 -20.46
C PRO A 148 -28.92 -37.63 -19.08
N LYS A 149 -29.25 -38.63 -18.25
CA LYS A 149 -29.78 -38.43 -16.90
C LYS A 149 -28.68 -37.95 -15.94
N ASN A 150 -28.67 -36.65 -15.64
CA ASN A 150 -27.79 -36.04 -14.65
C ASN A 150 -28.06 -36.46 -13.17
N SER A 151 -28.88 -37.49 -12.96
CA SER A 151 -29.12 -38.11 -11.64
C SER A 151 -28.09 -39.20 -11.35
N ASP A 152 -27.68 -39.96 -12.37
CA ASP A 152 -26.89 -41.17 -12.18
C ASP A 152 -25.41 -40.80 -11.90
N GLU A 153 -24.92 -39.75 -12.57
CA GLU A 153 -23.60 -39.15 -12.32
C GLU A 153 -23.53 -38.51 -10.92
N LEU A 154 -24.60 -37.85 -10.46
CA LEU A 154 -24.65 -37.25 -9.12
C LEU A 154 -24.70 -38.32 -8.01
N GLN A 155 -25.43 -39.42 -8.23
CA GLN A 155 -25.41 -40.57 -7.32
C GLN A 155 -24.02 -41.24 -7.27
N LYS A 156 -23.34 -41.36 -8.41
CA LYS A 156 -21.96 -41.87 -8.48
C LYS A 156 -20.99 -40.99 -7.70
N GLN A 157 -21.05 -39.67 -7.86
CA GLN A 157 -20.21 -38.72 -7.11
C GLN A 157 -20.49 -38.77 -5.60
N ILE A 158 -21.75 -38.91 -5.18
CA ILE A 158 -22.12 -39.10 -3.77
C ILE A 158 -21.56 -40.42 -3.23
N ALA A 159 -21.62 -41.51 -4.00
CA ALA A 159 -21.09 -42.82 -3.61
C ALA A 159 -19.55 -42.80 -3.49
N GLU A 160 -18.84 -42.22 -4.46
CA GLU A 160 -17.37 -42.07 -4.41
C GLU A 160 -16.92 -41.23 -3.22
N GLN A 161 -17.66 -40.18 -2.87
CA GLN A 161 -17.32 -39.34 -1.73
C GLN A 161 -17.66 -40.00 -0.38
N ALA A 162 -18.72 -40.81 -0.32
CA ALA A 162 -19.00 -41.67 0.84
C ALA A 162 -17.89 -42.71 1.05
N GLU A 163 -17.37 -43.33 -0.02
CA GLU A 163 -16.26 -44.29 0.07
C GLU A 163 -14.96 -43.64 0.61
N LYS A 164 -14.67 -42.39 0.21
CA LYS A 164 -13.52 -41.63 0.76
C LYS A 164 -13.70 -41.32 2.26
N ILE A 165 -14.92 -40.97 2.68
CA ILE A 165 -15.23 -40.74 4.11
C ILE A 165 -15.07 -42.04 4.91
N GLU A 166 -15.54 -43.18 4.40
CA GLU A 166 -15.38 -44.48 5.06
C GLU A 166 -13.90 -44.88 5.18
N LYS A 167 -13.08 -44.61 4.14
CA LYS A 167 -11.62 -44.84 4.17
C LYS A 167 -10.92 -44.00 5.24
N GLU A 168 -11.22 -42.70 5.36
CA GLU A 168 -10.60 -41.89 6.41
C GLU A 168 -11.18 -42.15 7.80
N LEU A 169 -12.41 -42.64 7.92
CA LEU A 169 -12.92 -43.22 9.18
C LEU A 169 -12.19 -44.51 9.55
N GLN A 170 -11.87 -45.40 8.60
CA GLN A 170 -10.99 -46.55 8.87
C GLN A 170 -9.57 -46.12 9.26
N ARG A 171 -8.96 -45.17 8.53
CA ARG A 171 -7.64 -44.63 8.86
C ARG A 171 -7.63 -44.03 10.27
N LEU A 172 -8.69 -43.32 10.65
CA LEU A 172 -8.87 -42.79 11.99
C LEU A 172 -9.04 -43.90 13.05
N ARG A 173 -9.76 -44.99 12.75
CA ARG A 173 -9.83 -46.18 13.64
C ARG A 173 -8.43 -46.78 13.86
N VAL A 174 -7.67 -46.99 12.78
CA VAL A 174 -6.28 -47.52 12.86
C VAL A 174 -5.38 -46.58 13.66
N LEU A 175 -5.47 -45.26 13.47
CA LEU A 175 -4.72 -44.27 14.25
C LEU A 175 -5.10 -44.29 15.74
N LYS A 176 -6.39 -44.45 16.08
CA LYS A 176 -6.84 -44.59 17.47
C LYS A 176 -6.37 -45.90 18.11
N GLU A 177 -6.30 -46.98 17.33
CA GLU A 177 -5.81 -48.28 17.78
C GLU A 177 -4.28 -48.27 17.96
N GLN A 178 -3.53 -47.67 17.04
CA GLN A 178 -2.10 -47.39 17.20
C GLN A 178 -1.82 -46.51 18.43
N PHE A 179 -2.63 -45.46 18.66
CA PHE A 179 -2.56 -44.63 19.86
C PHE A 179 -2.81 -45.46 21.14
N LYS A 180 -3.81 -46.35 21.13
CA LYS A 180 -4.10 -47.27 22.23
C LYS A 180 -2.96 -48.26 22.47
N SER A 181 -2.37 -48.82 21.42
CA SER A 181 -1.21 -49.72 21.52
C SER A 181 0.05 -49.02 22.02
N ALA A 182 0.28 -47.77 21.64
CA ALA A 182 1.46 -46.99 22.02
C ALA A 182 1.37 -46.38 23.43
N THR A 183 0.15 -46.08 23.92
CA THR A 183 -0.05 -45.34 25.19
C THR A 183 -0.80 -46.12 26.28
N GLY A 184 -1.40 -47.27 25.92
CA GLY A 184 -2.29 -48.03 26.80
C GLY A 184 -3.67 -47.38 27.05
N LYS A 185 -3.97 -46.23 26.43
CA LYS A 185 -5.18 -45.44 26.67
C LYS A 185 -6.05 -45.34 25.41
N GLU A 186 -7.36 -45.43 25.57
CA GLU A 186 -8.28 -45.12 24.45
C GLU A 186 -8.27 -43.63 24.13
N TRP A 187 -8.34 -43.32 22.84
CA TRP A 187 -8.42 -41.95 22.36
C TRP A 187 -9.83 -41.40 22.62
N THR A 188 -9.92 -40.30 23.36
CA THR A 188 -11.16 -39.55 23.62
C THR A 188 -11.03 -38.13 23.05
N ASP A 189 -12.11 -37.63 22.45
CA ASP A 189 -12.19 -36.26 21.94
C ASP A 189 -12.51 -35.28 23.08
N ASP A 190 -11.55 -35.12 24.00
CA ASP A 190 -11.68 -34.22 25.14
C ASP A 190 -10.58 -33.16 25.11
N ASN A 191 -10.98 -31.94 24.75
CA ASN A 191 -10.09 -30.80 24.56
C ASN A 191 -9.69 -30.16 25.91
N SER A 192 -9.35 -30.99 26.91
CA SER A 192 -8.66 -30.57 28.12
C SER A 192 -7.92 -31.73 28.82
N LYS A 193 -6.64 -31.49 29.16
CA LYS A 193 -5.78 -32.29 30.06
C LYS A 193 -5.43 -33.74 29.66
N VAL A 194 -4.29 -33.89 28.99
CA VAL A 194 -3.33 -34.95 29.37
C VAL A 194 -1.95 -34.33 29.57
N THR A 195 -1.49 -34.27 30.83
CA THR A 195 -0.08 -34.12 31.17
C THR A 195 0.41 -35.37 31.90
N GLY A 196 1.62 -35.81 31.55
CA GLY A 196 2.39 -36.77 32.32
C GLY A 196 2.75 -38.07 31.57
N ASN A 197 3.98 -38.58 31.68
CA ASN A 197 5.19 -37.91 32.21
C ASN A 197 6.46 -38.65 31.78
N THR A 198 7.42 -37.95 31.18
CA THR A 198 8.86 -38.26 31.27
C THR A 198 9.58 -36.92 31.41
N ALA A 199 10.06 -36.65 32.62
CA ALA A 199 10.80 -35.45 33.02
C ALA A 199 12.32 -35.76 33.02
N PRO A 200 13.25 -34.79 33.10
CA PRO A 200 13.16 -33.43 33.67
C PRO A 200 13.51 -32.29 32.67
N ALA A 201 13.32 -31.00 32.96
CA ALA A 201 12.90 -30.31 34.19
C ALA A 201 11.98 -29.10 33.86
N ASN A 202 11.02 -28.78 34.73
CA ASN A 202 10.36 -27.47 34.69
C ASN A 202 11.27 -26.43 35.33
N SER A 203 11.66 -25.41 34.58
CA SER A 203 12.35 -24.24 35.16
C SER A 203 11.33 -23.18 35.58
N GLY A 204 11.70 -22.34 36.55
CA GLY A 204 10.92 -21.13 36.86
C GLY A 204 10.82 -20.18 35.66
N GLU A 205 11.81 -20.21 34.75
CA GLU A 205 11.84 -19.37 33.55
C GLU A 205 10.73 -19.72 32.56
N ASP A 206 10.34 -21.00 32.43
CA ASP A 206 9.24 -21.41 31.54
C ASP A 206 7.89 -20.87 31.98
N ILE A 207 7.62 -20.85 33.29
CA ILE A 207 6.41 -20.22 33.84
C ILE A 207 6.54 -18.69 33.78
N SER A 208 7.73 -18.15 34.02
CA SER A 208 8.01 -16.70 33.89
C SER A 208 7.66 -16.18 32.50
N LYS A 209 8.10 -16.88 31.44
CA LYS A 209 7.81 -16.54 30.04
C LYS A 209 6.30 -16.59 29.75
N LYS A 210 5.59 -17.63 30.21
CA LYS A 210 4.12 -17.74 30.07
C LYS A 210 3.36 -16.64 30.81
N ILE A 211 3.85 -16.19 31.98
CA ILE A 211 3.27 -15.03 32.70
C ILE A 211 3.45 -13.75 31.88
N GLN A 212 4.62 -13.57 31.24
CA GLN A 212 4.90 -12.40 30.41
C GLN A 212 4.00 -12.36 29.16
N GLU A 213 3.95 -13.45 28.40
CA GLU A 213 3.09 -13.61 27.22
C GLU A 213 1.60 -13.40 27.53
N GLN A 214 1.09 -14.01 28.61
CA GLN A 214 -0.30 -13.83 29.04
C GLN A 214 -0.55 -12.41 29.58
N GLY A 215 0.46 -11.77 30.18
CA GLY A 215 0.41 -10.36 30.60
C GLY A 215 0.28 -9.41 29.41
N ASP A 216 1.02 -9.66 28.34
CA ASP A 216 0.95 -8.90 27.09
C ASP A 216 -0.39 -9.11 26.39
N LYS A 217 -0.93 -10.33 26.40
CA LYS A 217 -2.29 -10.61 25.91
C LYS A 217 -3.36 -9.82 26.66
N VAL A 218 -3.28 -9.75 28.00
CA VAL A 218 -4.19 -8.92 28.82
C VAL A 218 -4.03 -7.43 28.52
N ARG A 219 -2.81 -6.94 28.34
CA ARG A 219 -2.55 -5.53 27.97
C ARG A 219 -3.13 -5.19 26.59
N LYS A 220 -2.94 -6.07 25.60
CA LYS A 220 -3.50 -5.92 24.25
C LYS A 220 -5.03 -5.90 24.27
N LEU A 221 -5.68 -6.87 24.93
CA LEU A 221 -7.15 -6.90 25.07
C LEU A 221 -7.73 -5.64 25.74
N LYS A 222 -7.00 -5.04 26.70
CA LYS A 222 -7.38 -3.77 27.32
C LYS A 222 -7.17 -2.55 26.41
N ALA A 223 -6.08 -2.53 25.63
CA ALA A 223 -5.82 -1.47 24.64
C ALA A 223 -6.86 -1.48 23.50
N ASP A 224 -7.21 -2.68 23.03
CA ASP A 224 -8.18 -2.92 21.96
C ASP A 224 -9.65 -2.76 22.41
N LYS A 225 -9.89 -2.44 23.69
CA LYS A 225 -11.22 -2.30 24.32
C LYS A 225 -12.13 -3.54 24.14
N ALA A 226 -11.55 -4.73 24.24
CA ALA A 226 -12.27 -5.99 24.15
C ALA A 226 -13.35 -6.14 25.25
N ASP A 227 -14.27 -7.08 25.08
CA ASP A 227 -15.36 -7.28 26.03
C ASP A 227 -14.82 -7.59 27.44
N LYS A 228 -15.45 -7.00 28.46
CA LYS A 228 -15.01 -7.12 29.85
C LYS A 228 -14.89 -8.59 30.29
N LYS A 229 -15.79 -9.47 29.83
CA LYS A 229 -15.77 -10.90 30.15
C LYS A 229 -14.51 -11.59 29.62
N GLN A 230 -14.03 -11.20 28.43
CA GLN A 230 -12.82 -11.76 27.82
C GLN A 230 -11.55 -11.25 28.54
N ILE A 231 -11.56 -9.99 28.98
CA ILE A 231 -10.47 -9.41 29.78
C ILE A 231 -10.40 -10.10 31.15
N ASP A 232 -11.53 -10.28 31.83
CA ASP A 232 -11.60 -10.91 33.15
C ASP A 232 -11.15 -12.39 33.12
N GLU A 233 -11.52 -13.13 32.06
CA GLU A 233 -11.06 -14.51 31.85
C GLU A 233 -9.54 -14.60 31.57
N ALA A 234 -9.00 -13.71 30.74
CA ALA A 234 -7.56 -13.64 30.48
C ALA A 234 -6.75 -13.23 31.74
N VAL A 235 -7.29 -12.34 32.57
CA VAL A 235 -6.72 -11.95 33.87
C VAL A 235 -6.73 -13.12 34.87
N LYS A 236 -7.80 -13.92 34.90
CA LYS A 236 -7.88 -15.11 35.78
C LYS A 236 -6.78 -16.12 35.46
N ILE A 237 -6.49 -16.36 34.19
CA ILE A 237 -5.37 -17.22 33.75
C ILE A 237 -4.02 -16.62 34.16
N LEU A 238 -3.83 -15.30 34.00
CA LEU A 238 -2.60 -14.61 34.40
C LEU A 238 -2.32 -14.72 35.91
N LEU A 239 -3.37 -14.64 36.75
CA LEU A 239 -3.25 -14.80 38.20
C LEU A 239 -2.88 -16.24 38.58
N SER A 240 -3.50 -17.25 37.95
CA SER A 240 -3.14 -18.66 38.15
C SER A 240 -1.66 -18.93 37.86
N LEU A 241 -1.16 -18.46 36.70
CA LEU A 241 0.24 -18.65 36.32
C LEU A 241 1.21 -18.01 37.31
N LYS A 242 0.89 -16.82 37.85
CA LYS A 242 1.70 -16.17 38.91
C LYS A 242 1.67 -16.93 40.22
N GLU A 243 0.54 -17.53 40.56
CA GLU A 243 0.43 -18.38 41.76
C GLU A 243 1.25 -19.66 41.61
N ASP A 244 1.26 -20.27 40.42
CA ASP A 244 2.03 -21.48 40.13
C ASP A 244 3.55 -21.19 40.07
N TYR A 245 3.97 -20.03 39.54
CA TYR A 245 5.35 -19.55 39.67
C TYR A 245 5.76 -19.37 41.14
N LYS A 246 4.88 -18.79 41.97
CA LYS A 246 5.14 -18.63 43.41
C LYS A 246 5.26 -19.98 44.13
N LYS A 247 4.40 -20.96 43.80
CA LYS A 247 4.46 -22.32 44.36
C LYS A 247 5.76 -23.05 43.97
N GLN A 248 6.28 -22.86 42.75
CA GLN A 248 7.50 -23.52 42.29
C GLN A 248 8.80 -22.82 42.71
N THR A 249 8.83 -21.48 42.72
CA THR A 249 10.07 -20.71 42.99
C THR A 249 10.17 -20.19 44.43
N GLY A 250 9.07 -20.22 45.18
CA GLY A 250 8.95 -19.57 46.49
C GLY A 250 8.88 -18.03 46.43
N GLN A 251 8.85 -17.42 45.24
CA GLN A 251 8.91 -15.96 45.06
C GLN A 251 7.74 -15.43 44.24
N ASP A 252 7.23 -14.24 44.58
CA ASP A 252 6.27 -13.53 43.75
C ASP A 252 6.91 -13.07 42.44
N TRP A 253 6.27 -13.38 41.31
CA TRP A 253 6.78 -13.06 39.98
C TRP A 253 6.90 -11.54 39.76
N LYS A 254 8.09 -11.11 39.31
CA LYS A 254 8.38 -9.72 38.92
C LYS A 254 8.88 -9.68 37.46
N PRO A 255 8.47 -8.70 36.64
CA PRO A 255 9.00 -8.55 35.30
C PRO A 255 10.51 -8.24 35.33
N GLY A 256 11.32 -8.97 34.56
CA GLY A 256 12.70 -8.59 34.22
C GLY A 256 13.84 -9.11 35.12
N VAL A 257 13.75 -10.31 35.69
CA VAL A 257 14.87 -10.95 36.42
C VAL A 257 15.09 -12.39 35.94
N GLN A 258 16.30 -12.70 35.46
CA GLN A 258 16.80 -14.06 35.21
C GLN A 258 17.64 -14.56 36.39
N SER A 259 17.68 -15.87 36.62
CA SER A 259 18.31 -16.49 37.80
C SER A 259 19.69 -17.10 37.49
N GLN A 260 20.72 -16.75 38.29
CA GLN A 260 22.06 -17.36 38.25
C GLN A 260 22.34 -18.28 39.44
N LYS A 261 23.17 -19.31 39.23
CA LYS A 261 23.89 -20.13 40.24
C LYS A 261 24.96 -20.99 39.50
N PRO A 262 26.02 -21.50 40.17
CA PRO A 262 26.88 -20.84 41.18
C PRO A 262 28.39 -21.12 40.96
N THR A 263 29.29 -20.23 41.42
CA THR A 263 30.69 -20.60 41.74
C THR A 263 31.33 -19.64 42.75
N GLU A 264 32.47 -20.06 43.30
CA GLU A 264 32.99 -19.85 44.66
C GLU A 264 33.53 -18.45 45.06
N LYS A 265 33.82 -18.32 46.36
CA LYS A 265 34.34 -17.15 47.10
C LYS A 265 35.82 -17.38 47.47
N PRO A 266 36.64 -16.32 47.61
CA PRO A 266 36.95 -15.80 48.97
C PRO A 266 36.81 -14.26 49.07
N LYS A 267 36.17 -13.71 50.10
CA LYS A 267 36.75 -13.13 51.35
C LYS A 267 37.60 -11.85 51.12
N ALA A 268 37.50 -10.79 51.94
CA ALA A 268 36.55 -10.42 53.00
C ALA A 268 36.77 -8.95 53.42
N ALA A 269 35.77 -8.35 54.09
CA ALA A 269 35.87 -7.23 55.05
C ALA A 269 36.44 -5.86 54.58
N GLU A 270 36.03 -4.69 55.09
CA GLU A 270 34.87 -4.31 55.92
C GLU A 270 34.59 -2.80 55.78
N LYS A 271 33.31 -2.40 55.86
CA LYS A 271 32.89 -1.06 56.36
C LYS A 271 33.08 -1.05 57.89
N PRO A 272 33.16 0.09 58.63
CA PRO A 272 32.28 1.27 58.51
C PRO A 272 33.01 2.62 58.85
N LYS A 273 32.44 3.80 59.18
CA LYS A 273 31.14 4.23 59.72
C LYS A 273 30.67 5.60 59.19
N ASN A 274 29.38 5.83 59.41
CA ASN A 274 28.64 7.09 59.33
C ASN A 274 29.02 8.08 60.46
N VAL A 275 28.73 9.38 60.30
CA VAL A 275 28.03 10.30 61.26
C VAL A 275 28.34 11.80 60.94
N GLU A 276 27.32 12.63 61.19
CA GLU A 276 27.16 14.04 60.85
C GLU A 276 27.96 15.04 61.73
N LYS A 277 28.27 16.23 61.19
CA LYS A 277 27.83 17.58 61.65
C LYS A 277 28.73 18.70 61.07
N GLN A 278 28.20 19.63 60.25
CA GLN A 278 27.47 20.87 60.60
C GLN A 278 28.32 22.03 61.15
N THR A 279 28.58 23.04 60.29
CA THR A 279 28.43 24.50 60.50
C THR A 279 28.42 25.15 59.11
N ALA A 280 27.31 25.68 58.55
CA ALA A 280 26.58 26.91 58.89
C ALA A 280 27.45 28.18 58.66
N LYS A 281 27.08 29.21 57.85
CA LYS A 281 25.74 29.80 57.57
C LYS A 281 25.65 30.49 56.17
N SER A 282 24.49 30.32 55.50
CA SER A 282 23.58 31.30 54.83
C SER A 282 24.12 32.56 54.09
N THR A 283 23.54 33.04 52.97
CA THR A 283 22.09 33.24 52.70
C THR A 283 21.67 33.19 51.21
N ASN A 284 20.66 32.36 50.87
CA ASN A 284 19.47 32.64 50.02
C ASN A 284 18.82 31.32 49.56
N SER A 285 17.93 30.74 50.37
CA SER A 285 17.54 29.33 50.28
C SER A 285 16.05 29.11 49.99
N ASN A 286 15.63 29.30 48.73
CA ASN A 286 14.33 28.77 48.27
C ASN A 286 14.29 28.53 46.75
N GLY A 287 14.79 29.47 45.93
CA GLY A 287 14.88 29.29 44.48
C GLY A 287 15.78 28.11 44.08
N ASP A 288 17.02 28.08 44.61
CA ASP A 288 18.04 27.09 44.23
C ASP A 288 17.65 25.65 44.59
N GLU A 289 16.96 25.44 45.73
CA GLU A 289 16.46 24.12 46.10
C GLU A 289 15.38 23.62 45.13
N ILE A 290 14.47 24.50 44.70
CA ILE A 290 13.43 24.14 43.73
C ILE A 290 14.09 23.92 42.35
N ALA A 291 15.12 24.69 41.98
CA ALA A 291 15.90 24.48 40.76
C ALA A 291 16.57 23.09 40.72
N SER A 292 17.19 22.64 41.81
CA SER A 292 17.78 21.28 41.89
C SER A 292 16.71 20.21 41.70
N LYS A 293 15.57 20.35 42.41
CA LYS A 293 14.43 19.43 42.31
C LYS A 293 13.84 19.38 40.89
N ILE A 294 13.82 20.51 40.16
CA ILE A 294 13.42 20.54 38.74
C ILE A 294 14.42 19.81 37.84
N ALA A 295 15.73 19.96 38.08
CA ALA A 295 16.76 19.26 37.32
C ALA A 295 16.65 17.73 37.52
N GLU A 296 16.66 17.27 38.77
CA GLU A 296 16.54 15.86 39.15
C GLU A 296 15.26 15.23 38.59
N GLN A 297 14.12 15.90 38.75
CA GLN A 297 12.84 15.42 38.22
C GLN A 297 12.81 15.44 36.68
N GLY A 298 13.47 16.40 36.03
CA GLY A 298 13.63 16.47 34.59
C GLY A 298 14.46 15.30 34.04
N ASP A 299 15.51 14.91 34.75
CA ASP A 299 16.34 13.77 34.38
C ASP A 299 15.67 12.43 34.66
N LYS A 300 14.90 12.32 35.74
CA LYS A 300 14.01 11.17 35.99
C LYS A 300 13.00 10.99 34.86
N VAL A 301 12.35 12.07 34.40
CA VAL A 301 11.44 12.03 33.23
C VAL A 301 12.18 11.65 31.94
N ARG A 302 13.42 12.13 31.73
CA ARG A 302 14.25 11.70 30.59
C ARG A 302 14.58 10.21 30.64
N GLN A 303 15.05 9.71 31.79
CA GLN A 303 15.37 8.30 31.98
C GLN A 303 14.15 7.40 31.76
N LEU A 304 12.97 7.76 32.30
CA LEU A 304 11.73 7.01 32.09
C LEU A 304 11.30 6.98 30.61
N LYS A 305 11.50 8.08 29.87
CA LYS A 305 11.26 8.12 28.41
C LYS A 305 12.27 7.26 27.63
N SER A 306 13.56 7.34 27.96
CA SER A 306 14.60 6.52 27.33
C SER A 306 14.43 5.02 27.64
N ALA A 307 13.97 4.67 28.84
CA ALA A 307 13.67 3.31 29.26
C ALA A 307 12.30 2.78 28.77
N LYS A 308 11.57 3.55 27.95
CA LYS A 308 10.23 3.21 27.42
C LYS A 308 9.22 2.79 28.51
N ALA A 309 9.24 3.48 29.66
CA ALA A 309 8.28 3.26 30.73
C ALA A 309 6.83 3.52 30.28
N GLU A 310 5.83 2.97 31.00
CA GLU A 310 4.43 3.18 30.63
C GLU A 310 4.05 4.67 30.67
N LYS A 311 3.28 5.10 29.66
CA LYS A 311 2.95 6.51 29.43
C LYS A 311 2.26 7.17 30.62
N SER A 312 1.42 6.43 31.36
CA SER A 312 0.78 6.87 32.60
C SER A 312 1.80 7.35 33.65
N VAL A 313 2.87 6.58 33.86
CA VAL A 313 3.95 6.90 34.81
C VAL A 313 4.74 8.11 34.34
N ILE A 314 5.04 8.20 33.04
CA ILE A 314 5.71 9.37 32.45
C ILE A 314 4.84 10.63 32.60
N ASP A 315 3.53 10.54 32.35
CA ASP A 315 2.61 11.67 32.43
C ASP A 315 2.39 12.14 33.89
N GLU A 316 2.45 11.26 34.89
CA GLU A 316 2.45 11.65 36.31
C GLU A 316 3.73 12.38 36.72
N GLU A 317 4.91 11.84 36.36
CA GLU A 317 6.20 12.45 36.70
C GLU A 317 6.42 13.78 35.94
N VAL A 318 5.83 13.92 34.74
CA VAL A 318 5.75 15.20 33.99
C VAL A 318 4.83 16.21 34.69
N LYS A 319 3.70 15.80 35.27
CA LYS A 319 2.86 16.71 36.08
C LYS A 319 3.61 17.23 37.31
N VAL A 320 4.39 16.38 37.99
CA VAL A 320 5.27 16.80 39.10
C VAL A 320 6.32 17.79 38.61
N LEU A 321 6.97 17.55 37.47
CA LEU A 321 7.94 18.48 36.87
C LEU A 321 7.32 19.84 36.52
N LEU A 322 6.11 19.86 35.94
CA LEU A 322 5.39 21.08 35.62
C LEU A 322 4.97 21.86 36.87
N LYS A 323 4.53 21.15 37.92
CA LYS A 323 4.22 21.77 39.21
C LYS A 323 5.46 22.44 39.82
N LEU A 324 6.59 21.72 39.90
CA LEU A 324 7.84 22.26 40.43
C LEU A 324 8.31 23.51 39.64
N LYS A 325 8.15 23.52 38.31
CA LYS A 325 8.44 24.71 37.49
C LYS A 325 7.49 25.88 37.77
N GLY A 326 6.21 25.60 38.05
CA GLY A 326 5.24 26.59 38.52
C GLY A 326 5.64 27.17 39.89
N ASP A 327 6.00 26.30 40.84
CA ASP A 327 6.45 26.67 42.18
C ASP A 327 7.74 27.51 42.13
N TYR A 328 8.70 27.18 41.26
CA TYR A 328 9.90 28.00 41.01
C TYR A 328 9.55 29.39 40.46
N LYS A 329 8.66 29.46 39.47
CA LYS A 329 8.21 30.74 38.89
C LYS A 329 7.48 31.60 39.92
N ALA A 330 6.69 30.99 40.81
CA ALA A 330 6.03 31.68 41.92
C ALA A 330 7.03 32.16 42.99
N ALA A 331 8.10 31.40 43.26
CA ALA A 331 9.10 31.73 44.28
C ALA A 331 10.19 32.73 43.81
N THR A 332 10.49 32.78 42.50
CA THR A 332 11.61 33.58 41.95
C THR A 332 11.17 34.67 40.96
N GLY A 333 9.94 34.60 40.44
CA GLY A 333 9.46 35.47 39.35
C GLY A 333 9.92 35.06 37.95
N GLU A 334 10.88 34.13 37.82
CA GLU A 334 11.47 33.73 36.54
C GLU A 334 11.08 32.30 36.11
N GLU A 335 11.08 32.04 34.80
CA GLU A 335 10.92 30.69 34.28
C GLU A 335 12.24 29.92 34.30
N TRP A 336 12.24 28.75 34.95
CA TRP A 336 13.42 27.90 35.10
C TRP A 336 13.99 27.44 33.74
N LYS A 337 15.28 27.71 33.52
CA LYS A 337 16.06 27.30 32.34
C LYS A 337 17.12 26.27 32.73
N PRO A 338 17.37 25.21 31.93
CA PRO A 338 18.41 24.24 32.24
C PRO A 338 19.82 24.86 32.16
N PRO A 339 20.76 24.50 33.06
CA PRO A 339 22.16 24.87 32.91
C PRO A 339 22.79 24.22 31.67
N ALA A 340 23.63 24.96 30.94
CA ALA A 340 24.47 24.41 29.89
C ALA A 340 25.70 23.72 30.51
N ALA A 341 26.12 22.57 29.95
CA ALA A 341 27.30 21.86 30.40
C ALA A 341 28.57 22.70 30.16
N ALA A 342 29.49 22.70 31.14
CA ALA A 342 30.74 23.44 31.09
C ALA A 342 31.94 22.48 31.00
N ASP A 343 32.83 22.73 30.05
CA ASP A 343 34.13 22.04 29.91
C ASP A 343 35.11 22.44 31.03
N GLU A 344 35.90 21.46 31.52
CA GLU A 344 36.94 21.71 32.52
C GLU A 344 38.30 22.13 31.92
N LYS A 345 38.58 23.43 32.03
CA LYS A 345 39.88 24.09 32.31
C LYS A 345 41.21 23.50 31.76
N LYS A 346 41.99 24.38 31.12
CA LYS A 346 43.44 24.56 31.42
C LYS A 346 43.76 26.05 31.70
N PRO A 347 44.82 26.38 32.48
CA PRO A 347 44.95 27.68 33.16
C PRO A 347 45.80 28.75 32.42
N ALA A 348 45.64 30.02 32.83
CA ALA A 348 46.42 31.19 32.37
C ALA A 348 47.79 31.29 33.08
N LYS A 349 48.86 31.86 32.47
CA LYS A 349 49.21 33.32 32.35
C LYS A 349 50.58 33.45 31.59
N ALA A 350 51.14 34.60 31.16
CA ALA A 350 50.78 36.03 31.15
C ALA A 350 51.61 36.86 30.11
N SER A 351 51.26 38.15 29.95
CA SER A 351 52.10 39.35 29.76
C SER A 351 52.90 39.63 28.47
N GLU A 352 52.26 40.41 27.57
CA GLU A 352 52.68 41.68 26.87
C GLU A 352 54.14 41.93 26.37
N PRO A 353 54.38 42.82 25.34
CA PRO A 353 53.49 43.86 24.77
C PRO A 353 53.38 44.04 23.22
N LYS A 354 52.20 44.57 22.82
CA LYS A 354 51.84 45.51 21.71
C LYS A 354 52.67 45.66 20.41
N ALA A 355 51.99 45.44 19.27
CA ALA A 355 51.58 46.46 18.26
C ALA A 355 50.85 45.74 17.09
N ASN A 356 49.86 46.26 16.34
CA ASN A 356 48.98 47.43 16.41
C ASN A 356 47.71 47.06 15.60
N LYS A 357 46.49 47.46 16.00
CA LYS A 357 45.30 47.38 15.11
C LYS A 357 44.14 48.27 15.58
N GLU A 358 43.55 48.96 14.61
CA GLU A 358 42.53 49.99 14.82
C GLU A 358 41.11 49.45 15.06
N LYS A 359 40.24 50.34 15.51
CA LYS A 359 38.85 50.06 15.92
C LYS A 359 37.93 49.84 14.72
N VAL A 360 37.04 48.85 14.82
CA VAL A 360 35.77 48.83 14.08
C VAL A 360 34.62 48.98 15.08
N LYS A 361 33.61 49.79 14.71
CA LYS A 361 32.42 50.08 15.52
C LYS A 361 31.40 48.93 15.46
N LYS A 362 30.46 48.93 16.43
CA LYS A 362 29.28 48.08 16.49
C LYS A 362 28.45 48.15 15.19
N GLU A 363 27.88 47.01 14.80
CA GLU A 363 26.55 46.93 14.17
C GLU A 363 25.73 45.81 14.81
N ASP A 364 24.42 45.98 14.78
CA ASP A 364 23.45 45.13 15.47
C ASP A 364 23.21 43.78 14.80
N LYS A 365 23.01 42.73 15.61
CA LYS A 365 22.61 41.40 15.11
C LYS A 365 21.16 41.44 14.63
N LYS A 366 20.96 41.71 13.33
CA LYS A 366 19.77 41.25 12.62
C LYS A 366 19.69 39.72 12.64
N GLU A 367 18.48 39.20 12.71
CA GLU A 367 18.18 37.80 12.43
C GLU A 367 18.69 37.39 11.03
N PRO A 368 19.05 36.11 10.81
CA PRO A 368 19.40 35.64 9.48
C PRO A 368 18.19 35.77 8.55
N ALA A 369 18.31 36.61 7.53
CA ALA A 369 17.26 36.79 6.54
C ALA A 369 16.94 35.46 5.85
N LYS A 370 15.65 35.15 5.69
CA LYS A 370 15.18 34.07 4.82
C LYS A 370 15.40 34.46 3.35
N THR A 371 16.63 34.29 2.87
CA THR A 371 17.02 34.47 1.46
C THR A 371 17.57 33.18 0.82
N GLY A 372 17.34 32.03 1.46
CA GLY A 372 17.37 30.73 0.77
C GLY A 372 16.09 30.53 -0.03
N THR A 373 16.21 30.21 -1.31
CA THR A 373 15.07 29.80 -2.14
C THR A 373 14.51 28.49 -1.59
N ARG A 374 13.19 28.40 -1.37
CA ARG A 374 12.52 27.19 -0.87
C ARG A 374 12.41 26.06 -1.93
N LEU A 375 13.31 26.09 -2.91
CA LEU A 375 13.32 25.23 -4.09
C LEU A 375 14.09 23.92 -3.83
N GLY A 376 15.17 23.99 -3.03
CA GLY A 376 15.96 22.82 -2.66
C GLY A 376 15.19 21.79 -1.82
N LEU A 377 15.74 20.58 -1.72
CA LEU A 377 15.23 19.53 -0.84
C LEU A 377 15.53 19.86 0.62
N GLU A 378 14.58 19.55 1.52
CA GLU A 378 14.71 19.72 2.97
C GLU A 378 15.07 18.38 3.65
N ALA A 379 14.64 17.25 3.08
CA ALA A 379 14.96 15.90 3.53
C ALA A 379 16.12 15.28 2.72
N LYS A 380 16.95 14.47 3.37
CA LYS A 380 18.02 13.68 2.73
C LYS A 380 17.62 12.24 2.50
N LYS A 381 18.09 11.65 1.40
CA LYS A 381 17.77 10.29 0.95
C LYS A 381 18.04 9.22 2.01
N ASN A 382 19.18 9.33 2.69
CA ASN A 382 19.65 8.36 3.67
C ASN A 382 19.14 8.60 5.10
N GLU A 383 18.47 9.74 5.35
CA GLU A 383 17.94 10.10 6.68
C GLU A 383 16.41 9.93 6.75
N ASN A 384 15.69 10.33 5.71
CA ASN A 384 14.22 10.22 5.62
C ASN A 384 13.79 9.93 4.18
N LEU A 385 14.00 8.69 3.73
CA LEU A 385 13.71 8.25 2.36
C LEU A 385 12.26 8.55 1.89
N PRO A 386 11.19 8.36 2.71
CA PRO A 386 9.82 8.67 2.28
C PRO A 386 9.57 10.15 1.98
N ASP A 387 10.07 11.05 2.84
CA ASP A 387 9.92 12.51 2.64
C ASP A 387 10.83 13.01 1.52
N TRP A 388 12.08 12.52 1.46
CA TRP A 388 12.98 12.79 0.32
C TRP A 388 12.33 12.39 -1.01
N TYR A 389 11.78 11.18 -1.12
CA TYR A 389 11.15 10.71 -2.35
C TYR A 389 9.96 11.58 -2.76
N ASN A 390 9.12 11.96 -1.79
CA ASN A 390 7.99 12.87 -2.00
C ASN A 390 8.46 14.24 -2.50
N GLN A 391 9.44 14.86 -1.84
CA GLN A 391 9.99 16.15 -2.25
C GLN A 391 10.65 16.10 -3.63
N VAL A 392 11.34 15.01 -3.97
CA VAL A 392 11.98 14.83 -5.29
C VAL A 392 10.95 14.78 -6.41
N ILE A 393 9.91 13.95 -6.30
CA ILE A 393 8.92 13.78 -7.38
C ILE A 393 7.96 14.98 -7.50
N THR A 394 7.69 15.71 -6.41
CA THR A 394 6.83 16.90 -6.45
C THR A 394 7.60 18.15 -6.89
N LYS A 395 8.72 18.48 -6.22
CA LYS A 395 9.53 19.66 -6.56
C LYS A 395 10.29 19.49 -7.88
N GLY A 396 10.56 18.25 -8.31
CA GLY A 396 11.02 17.90 -9.66
C GLY A 396 9.92 17.93 -10.73
N GLU A 397 8.67 18.20 -10.36
CA GLU A 397 7.50 18.35 -11.24
C GLU A 397 7.13 17.08 -12.01
N MET A 398 7.37 15.89 -11.43
CA MET A 398 7.03 14.60 -12.04
C MET A 398 5.57 14.22 -11.85
N ILE A 399 5.02 14.49 -10.66
CA ILE A 399 3.65 14.14 -10.29
C ILE A 399 2.96 15.27 -9.53
N GLU A 400 1.64 15.18 -9.47
CA GLU A 400 0.81 15.89 -8.50
C GLU A 400 0.10 14.88 -7.59
N TYR A 401 -0.37 15.31 -6.42
CA TYR A 401 -1.22 14.49 -5.55
C TYR A 401 -2.70 14.78 -5.84
N SER A 402 -3.49 13.75 -6.19
CA SER A 402 -4.95 13.88 -6.26
C SER A 402 -5.61 13.70 -4.88
N ASP A 403 -6.87 14.13 -4.79
CA ASP A 403 -7.80 13.82 -3.69
C ASP A 403 -8.13 12.32 -3.58
N ILE A 404 -8.11 11.60 -4.70
CA ILE A 404 -8.19 10.13 -4.71
C ILE A 404 -6.87 9.51 -4.25
N SER A 405 -6.89 8.85 -3.10
CA SER A 405 -5.74 8.15 -2.53
C SER A 405 -5.24 7.03 -3.45
N GLY A 406 -3.94 7.06 -3.77
CA GLY A 406 -3.26 6.07 -4.60
C GLY A 406 -3.32 6.34 -6.11
N CYS A 407 -3.99 7.40 -6.53
CA CYS A 407 -3.91 7.95 -7.89
C CYS A 407 -3.03 9.19 -7.89
N TYR A 408 -2.35 9.46 -9.02
CA TYR A 408 -1.38 10.56 -9.15
C TYR A 408 -1.37 11.05 -10.60
N PRO A 409 -1.74 12.30 -10.89
CA PRO A 409 -1.52 12.92 -12.19
C PRO A 409 -0.04 12.87 -12.57
N LEU A 410 0.28 12.21 -13.68
CA LEU A 410 1.64 12.19 -14.24
C LEU A 410 1.85 13.45 -15.07
N ARG A 411 2.72 14.34 -14.59
CA ARG A 411 3.07 15.59 -15.27
C ARG A 411 4.02 15.30 -16.45
N PRO A 412 4.15 16.20 -17.44
CA PRO A 412 4.98 15.97 -18.64
C PRO A 412 6.40 15.47 -18.34
N TRP A 413 7.03 15.97 -17.26
CA TRP A 413 8.38 15.59 -16.86
C TRP A 413 8.56 14.11 -16.48
N SER A 414 7.48 13.41 -16.09
CA SER A 414 7.50 11.96 -15.91
C SER A 414 6.85 11.21 -17.06
N PHE A 415 5.84 11.79 -17.71
CA PHE A 415 5.17 11.13 -18.83
C PHE A 415 6.11 10.99 -20.04
N GLU A 416 6.98 11.95 -20.34
CA GLU A 416 7.96 11.79 -21.43
C GLU A 416 8.95 10.64 -21.19
N ILE A 417 9.32 10.37 -19.93
CA ILE A 417 10.13 9.18 -19.58
C ILE A 417 9.35 7.90 -19.93
N TRP A 418 8.04 7.87 -19.67
CA TRP A 418 7.17 6.77 -20.08
C TRP A 418 7.06 6.65 -21.60
N GLU A 419 7.00 7.78 -22.33
CA GLU A 419 6.97 7.78 -23.79
C GLU A 419 8.27 7.24 -24.40
N VAL A 420 9.45 7.56 -23.83
CA VAL A 420 10.72 6.97 -24.30
C VAL A 420 10.77 5.46 -24.04
N ILE A 421 10.30 5.00 -22.88
CA ILE A 421 10.19 3.56 -22.57
C ILE A 421 9.22 2.88 -23.55
N ARG A 422 8.06 3.51 -23.80
CA ARG A 422 7.06 3.06 -24.76
C ARG A 422 7.67 2.92 -26.14
N ASP A 423 8.25 3.99 -26.69
CA ASP A 423 8.67 4.04 -28.09
C ASP A 423 9.84 3.08 -28.38
N PHE A 424 10.75 2.90 -27.42
CA PHE A 424 11.76 1.83 -27.49
C PHE A 424 11.11 0.44 -27.51
N PHE A 425 10.33 0.10 -26.47
CA PHE A 425 9.81 -1.25 -26.31
C PHE A 425 8.84 -1.62 -27.44
N ASP A 426 7.98 -0.67 -27.84
CA ASP A 426 7.05 -0.78 -28.97
C ASP A 426 7.78 -0.96 -30.31
N GLY A 427 8.95 -0.32 -30.47
CA GLY A 427 9.84 -0.52 -31.61
C GLY A 427 10.45 -1.93 -31.66
N GLU A 428 10.88 -2.47 -30.51
CA GLU A 428 11.48 -3.82 -30.44
C GLU A 428 10.43 -4.93 -30.64
N ILE A 429 9.28 -4.88 -29.97
CA ILE A 429 8.24 -5.92 -30.12
C ILE A 429 7.65 -5.97 -31.55
N LYS A 430 7.65 -4.85 -32.28
CA LYS A 430 7.27 -4.83 -33.71
C LYS A 430 8.24 -5.64 -34.58
N LYS A 431 9.54 -5.67 -34.25
CA LYS A 431 10.52 -6.54 -34.93
C LYS A 431 10.20 -8.02 -34.67
N MET A 432 9.70 -8.34 -33.47
CA MET A 432 9.17 -9.65 -33.09
C MET A 432 7.77 -9.97 -33.69
N LYS A 433 7.25 -9.09 -34.57
CA LYS A 433 5.94 -9.17 -35.23
C LYS A 433 4.73 -9.08 -34.29
N VAL A 434 4.90 -8.59 -33.07
CA VAL A 434 3.80 -8.27 -32.15
C VAL A 434 3.02 -7.08 -32.71
N LYS A 435 1.68 -7.13 -32.62
CA LYS A 435 0.79 -6.08 -33.14
C LYS A 435 0.06 -5.37 -32.00
N ASN A 436 0.03 -4.04 -32.04
CA ASN A 436 -0.76 -3.27 -31.09
C ASN A 436 -2.26 -3.40 -31.36
N CYS A 437 -3.03 -3.47 -30.28
CA CYS A 437 -4.49 -3.48 -30.27
C CYS A 437 -5.01 -2.67 -29.07
N ALA A 438 -6.33 -2.62 -28.89
CA ALA A 438 -6.96 -2.10 -27.69
C ALA A 438 -8.24 -2.89 -27.38
N PHE A 439 -8.29 -3.53 -26.22
CA PHE A 439 -9.49 -4.17 -25.68
C PHE A 439 -10.25 -3.23 -24.72
N PRO A 440 -11.56 -3.42 -24.51
CA PRO A 440 -12.36 -2.60 -23.59
C PRO A 440 -11.81 -2.58 -22.15
N LEU A 441 -12.02 -1.46 -21.44
CA LEU A 441 -11.69 -1.33 -20.02
C LEU A 441 -12.58 -2.18 -19.10
N PHE A 442 -13.78 -2.47 -19.57
CA PHE A 442 -14.85 -3.09 -18.80
C PHE A 442 -14.90 -4.60 -18.99
N VAL A 443 -14.94 -5.32 -17.87
CA VAL A 443 -15.05 -6.78 -17.80
C VAL A 443 -16.42 -7.13 -17.22
N SER A 444 -17.19 -8.01 -17.87
CA SER A 444 -18.44 -8.48 -17.27
C SER A 444 -18.14 -9.38 -16.06
N LYS A 445 -19.02 -9.34 -15.05
CA LYS A 445 -18.90 -10.19 -13.86
C LYS A 445 -18.73 -11.67 -14.24
N ALA A 446 -19.54 -12.16 -15.18
CA ALA A 446 -19.47 -13.55 -15.64
C ALA A 446 -18.18 -13.92 -16.37
N ALA A 447 -17.53 -12.99 -17.09
CA ALA A 447 -16.23 -13.23 -17.72
C ALA A 447 -15.11 -13.30 -16.67
N LEU A 448 -15.18 -12.43 -15.66
CA LEU A 448 -14.24 -12.43 -14.54
C LEU A 448 -14.39 -13.70 -13.69
N GLU A 449 -15.61 -14.08 -13.32
CA GLU A 449 -15.88 -15.27 -12.49
C GLU A 449 -15.55 -16.62 -13.16
N LYS A 450 -15.23 -16.66 -14.46
CA LYS A 450 -14.68 -17.87 -15.11
C LYS A 450 -13.29 -18.25 -14.61
N GLU A 451 -12.50 -17.27 -14.17
CA GLU A 451 -11.12 -17.45 -13.72
C GLU A 451 -11.03 -17.43 -12.17
N LYS A 452 -12.12 -17.81 -11.49
CA LYS A 452 -12.28 -17.68 -10.03
C LYS A 452 -11.14 -18.30 -9.21
N ASP A 453 -10.56 -19.40 -9.67
CA ASP A 453 -9.48 -20.12 -8.98
C ASP A 453 -8.11 -19.39 -9.08
N HIS A 454 -7.91 -18.51 -10.06
CA HIS A 454 -6.73 -17.62 -10.13
C HIS A 454 -7.05 -16.20 -9.63
N ILE A 455 -8.32 -15.80 -9.61
CA ILE A 455 -8.79 -14.48 -9.17
C ILE A 455 -9.02 -14.39 -7.66
N ALA A 456 -8.96 -15.49 -6.90
CA ALA A 456 -9.09 -15.46 -5.44
C ALA A 456 -8.19 -14.41 -4.76
N ASP A 457 -6.95 -14.23 -5.26
CA ASP A 457 -6.00 -13.22 -4.77
C ASP A 457 -6.29 -11.80 -5.26
N PHE A 458 -6.89 -11.65 -6.45
CA PHE A 458 -7.24 -10.35 -7.06
C PHE A 458 -8.61 -9.82 -6.63
N ALA A 459 -9.53 -10.70 -6.19
CA ALA A 459 -10.92 -10.35 -5.88
C ALA A 459 -11.10 -9.15 -4.92
N PRO A 460 -10.24 -8.95 -3.88
CA PRO A 460 -10.32 -7.76 -3.03
C PRO A 460 -9.93 -6.45 -3.74
N GLU A 461 -9.14 -6.52 -4.82
CA GLU A 461 -8.58 -5.37 -5.53
C GLU A 461 -9.41 -4.94 -6.76
N VAL A 462 -10.46 -5.68 -7.12
CA VAL A 462 -11.31 -5.37 -8.28
C VAL A 462 -12.21 -4.17 -7.99
N ALA A 463 -12.08 -3.11 -8.78
CA ALA A 463 -13.00 -1.97 -8.76
C ALA A 463 -14.25 -2.28 -9.61
N TRP A 464 -15.43 -2.06 -9.03
CA TRP A 464 -16.72 -2.36 -9.66
C TRP A 464 -17.52 -1.08 -9.99
N VAL A 465 -18.03 -1.00 -11.21
CA VAL A 465 -19.06 -0.05 -11.63
C VAL A 465 -20.42 -0.72 -11.44
N THR A 466 -21.25 -0.14 -10.59
CA THR A 466 -22.62 -0.63 -10.29
C THR A 466 -23.71 0.34 -10.71
N LYS A 467 -23.36 1.56 -11.15
CA LYS A 467 -24.29 2.63 -11.50
C LYS A 467 -23.88 3.39 -12.76
N SER A 468 -24.88 3.94 -13.45
CA SER A 468 -24.71 4.94 -14.50
C SER A 468 -25.58 6.16 -14.16
N GLY A 469 -24.94 7.25 -13.71
CA GLY A 469 -25.64 8.32 -13.01
C GLY A 469 -26.25 7.80 -11.70
N ASP A 470 -27.53 8.10 -11.46
CA ASP A 470 -28.25 7.60 -10.27
C ASP A 470 -28.83 6.19 -10.44
N SER A 471 -28.93 5.69 -11.68
CA SER A 471 -29.52 4.38 -12.02
C SER A 471 -28.57 3.23 -11.77
N ASP A 472 -29.03 2.20 -11.04
CA ASP A 472 -28.33 0.93 -10.88
C ASP A 472 -28.24 0.15 -12.21
N LEU A 473 -27.08 -0.47 -12.45
CA LEU A 473 -26.88 -1.40 -13.56
C LEU A 473 -27.52 -2.76 -13.23
N ALA A 474 -28.09 -3.42 -14.24
CA ALA A 474 -28.68 -4.76 -14.07
C ALA A 474 -27.65 -5.80 -13.61
N GLU A 475 -26.41 -5.69 -14.06
CA GLU A 475 -25.26 -6.46 -13.57
C GLU A 475 -24.07 -5.53 -13.30
N PRO A 476 -23.31 -5.74 -12.20
CA PRO A 476 -22.04 -5.06 -11.98
C PRO A 476 -21.00 -5.36 -13.07
N ILE A 477 -20.22 -4.34 -13.42
CA ILE A 477 -19.15 -4.42 -14.41
C ILE A 477 -17.83 -4.07 -13.73
N ALA A 478 -16.81 -4.91 -13.88
CA ALA A 478 -15.49 -4.66 -13.31
C ALA A 478 -14.66 -3.74 -14.22
N ILE A 479 -13.83 -2.90 -13.61
CA ILE A 479 -12.70 -2.24 -14.28
C ILE A 479 -11.55 -3.25 -14.31
N ARG A 480 -10.88 -3.42 -15.46
CA ARG A 480 -9.85 -4.45 -15.61
C ARG A 480 -8.70 -4.32 -14.57
N PRO A 481 -8.37 -5.39 -13.83
CA PRO A 481 -7.10 -5.50 -13.11
C PRO A 481 -5.98 -6.08 -14.00
N THR A 482 -6.36 -6.75 -15.09
CA THR A 482 -5.57 -7.39 -16.14
C THR A 482 -6.54 -7.82 -17.28
N SER A 483 -6.09 -8.10 -18.50
CA SER A 483 -6.99 -8.33 -19.65
C SER A 483 -7.18 -9.79 -20.08
N GLU A 484 -6.63 -10.81 -19.41
CA GLU A 484 -6.81 -12.22 -19.75
C GLU A 484 -8.28 -12.59 -20.02
N THR A 485 -9.16 -12.32 -19.04
CA THR A 485 -10.62 -12.58 -19.12
C THR A 485 -11.35 -11.75 -20.18
N VAL A 486 -10.74 -10.65 -20.65
CA VAL A 486 -11.26 -9.80 -21.73
C VAL A 486 -10.82 -10.31 -23.10
N MET A 487 -9.56 -10.73 -23.24
CA MET A 487 -8.92 -11.04 -24.52
C MET A 487 -9.18 -12.49 -24.96
N TYR A 488 -9.06 -13.44 -24.04
CA TYR A 488 -9.09 -14.87 -24.35
C TYR A 488 -10.42 -15.40 -24.92
N PRO A 489 -11.60 -14.85 -24.54
CA PRO A 489 -12.86 -15.14 -25.25
C PRO A 489 -12.88 -14.73 -26.73
N TYR A 490 -12.01 -13.80 -27.16
CA TYR A 490 -11.85 -13.44 -28.57
C TYR A 490 -10.76 -14.27 -29.26
N TYR A 491 -9.71 -14.66 -28.55
CA TYR A 491 -8.71 -15.61 -29.07
C TYR A 491 -9.39 -16.93 -29.46
N ALA A 492 -10.28 -17.45 -28.62
CA ALA A 492 -11.12 -18.62 -28.92
C ALA A 492 -12.05 -18.44 -30.13
N LYS A 493 -12.36 -17.19 -30.54
CA LYS A 493 -13.16 -16.89 -31.73
C LYS A 493 -12.31 -16.72 -32.98
N TRP A 494 -11.14 -16.10 -32.87
CA TRP A 494 -10.25 -15.80 -33.99
C TRP A 494 -9.40 -16.99 -34.43
N LEU A 495 -8.94 -17.80 -33.46
CA LEU A 495 -8.09 -18.95 -33.72
C LEU A 495 -8.97 -20.17 -34.04
N LYS A 496 -8.75 -20.78 -35.21
CA LYS A 496 -9.47 -21.96 -35.70
C LYS A 496 -8.53 -23.03 -36.25
N SER A 497 -7.44 -22.62 -36.91
CA SER A 497 -6.44 -23.48 -37.52
C SER A 497 -5.03 -23.08 -37.07
N HIS A 498 -4.07 -24.02 -37.18
CA HIS A 498 -2.64 -23.73 -37.00
C HIS A 498 -2.14 -22.54 -37.85
N ARG A 499 -2.83 -22.22 -38.96
CA ARG A 499 -2.54 -21.07 -39.84
C ARG A 499 -2.84 -19.70 -39.24
N ASP A 500 -3.65 -19.66 -38.18
CA ASP A 500 -3.96 -18.42 -37.45
C ASP A 500 -2.90 -18.09 -36.39
N LEU A 501 -1.88 -18.95 -36.24
CA LEU A 501 -0.80 -18.85 -35.26
C LEU A 501 0.55 -18.53 -35.92
N PRO A 502 1.49 -17.90 -35.19
CA PRO A 502 1.31 -17.36 -33.84
C PRO A 502 0.51 -16.05 -33.84
N LEU A 503 -0.42 -15.92 -32.89
CA LEU A 503 -1.09 -14.66 -32.60
C LEU A 503 -0.27 -13.92 -31.54
N LYS A 504 0.13 -12.67 -31.81
CA LYS A 504 0.95 -11.86 -30.91
C LYS A 504 0.38 -10.45 -30.81
N LEU A 505 -0.25 -10.13 -29.68
CA LEU A 505 -0.87 -8.83 -29.45
C LEU A 505 -0.25 -8.11 -28.25
N ASN A 506 -0.26 -6.78 -28.31
CA ASN A 506 0.15 -5.87 -27.24
C ASN A 506 -0.88 -4.75 -27.11
N GLN A 507 -1.06 -4.19 -25.92
CA GLN A 507 -1.80 -2.93 -25.76
C GLN A 507 -1.13 -2.03 -24.72
N TRP A 508 -1.23 -0.73 -24.93
CA TRP A 508 -0.78 0.31 -23.98
C TRP A 508 -2.02 0.96 -23.37
N ASN A 509 -2.16 0.88 -22.04
CA ASN A 509 -3.38 1.29 -21.33
C ASN A 509 -3.10 1.62 -19.86
N SER A 510 -4.09 2.18 -19.17
CA SER A 510 -4.14 2.15 -17.70
C SER A 510 -4.94 0.95 -17.18
N VAL A 511 -4.62 0.56 -15.96
CA VAL A 511 -5.22 -0.55 -15.22
C VAL A 511 -5.47 -0.12 -13.78
N VAL A 512 -6.55 -0.66 -13.18
CA VAL A 512 -6.94 -0.35 -11.80
C VAL A 512 -6.81 -1.60 -10.92
N ARG A 513 -6.02 -1.50 -9.86
CA ARG A 513 -5.93 -2.47 -8.77
C ARG A 513 -6.09 -1.74 -7.45
N TRP A 514 -7.22 -1.94 -6.78
CA TRP A 514 -7.60 -1.19 -5.58
C TRP A 514 -6.90 -1.68 -4.31
N GLU A 515 -5.57 -1.79 -4.35
CA GLU A 515 -4.83 -2.42 -3.27
C GLU A 515 -4.91 -1.60 -1.95
N PHE A 516 -4.92 -2.35 -0.84
CA PHE A 516 -5.06 -1.84 0.53
C PHE A 516 -3.72 -1.49 1.21
N LYS A 517 -2.60 -1.94 0.64
CA LYS A 517 -1.25 -1.58 1.12
C LYS A 517 -0.96 -0.11 0.81
N HIS A 518 -0.12 0.52 1.63
CA HIS A 518 0.22 1.95 1.49
C HIS A 518 0.70 2.28 0.06
N PRO A 519 0.01 3.16 -0.69
CA PRO A 519 0.40 3.51 -2.04
C PRO A 519 1.66 4.40 -2.04
N GLN A 520 2.49 4.26 -3.06
CA GLN A 520 3.68 5.06 -3.29
C GLN A 520 3.72 5.43 -4.77
N PRO A 521 3.82 6.73 -5.14
CA PRO A 521 3.86 7.18 -6.53
C PRO A 521 4.84 6.36 -7.38
N PHE A 522 4.41 5.98 -8.58
CA PHE A 522 5.06 5.03 -9.50
C PHE A 522 5.21 3.59 -8.97
N LEU A 523 5.83 3.41 -7.80
CA LEU A 523 6.22 2.09 -7.27
C LEU A 523 5.01 1.18 -7.01
N ARG A 524 3.90 1.76 -6.52
CA ARG A 524 2.68 1.08 -6.08
C ARG A 524 1.51 2.06 -6.06
N THR A 525 0.79 2.16 -7.18
CA THR A 525 -0.36 3.06 -7.36
C THR A 525 -1.62 2.23 -7.64
N ARG A 526 -2.81 2.82 -7.43
CA ARG A 526 -4.08 2.13 -7.68
C ARG A 526 -4.47 2.14 -9.15
N GLU A 527 -4.29 3.28 -9.80
CA GLU A 527 -4.22 3.36 -11.26
C GLU A 527 -2.75 3.46 -11.68
N PHE A 528 -2.33 2.67 -12.66
CA PHE A 528 -1.02 2.79 -13.31
C PHE A 528 -1.15 2.60 -14.81
N TYR A 529 -0.23 3.22 -15.56
CA TYR A 529 -0.02 2.90 -16.97
C TYR A 529 0.92 1.73 -17.11
N TRP A 530 0.63 0.87 -18.08
CA TRP A 530 1.47 -0.25 -18.45
C TRP A 530 1.37 -0.54 -19.95
N GLN A 531 2.15 -1.51 -20.39
CA GLN A 531 1.64 -2.42 -21.41
C GLN A 531 1.26 -3.76 -20.81
N GLU A 532 0.40 -4.47 -21.52
CA GLU A 532 0.26 -5.92 -21.42
C GLU A 532 0.30 -6.54 -22.82
N GLY A 533 1.18 -7.53 -22.98
CA GLY A 533 1.27 -8.36 -24.18
C GLY A 533 0.76 -9.76 -23.92
N HIS A 534 0.07 -10.32 -24.92
CA HIS A 534 -0.52 -11.65 -24.87
C HIS A 534 -0.34 -12.35 -26.21
N SER A 535 0.10 -13.58 -26.18
CA SER A 535 0.38 -14.37 -27.37
C SER A 535 -0.15 -15.80 -27.27
N ALA A 536 -0.32 -16.42 -28.43
CA ALA A 536 -0.72 -17.80 -28.60
C ALA A 536 0.14 -18.46 -29.70
N PHE A 537 0.58 -19.68 -29.43
CA PHE A 537 1.52 -20.47 -30.23
C PHE A 537 0.99 -21.88 -30.43
N LEU A 538 1.49 -22.54 -31.48
CA LEU A 538 1.20 -23.94 -31.74
C LEU A 538 2.02 -24.84 -30.82
N THR A 539 3.29 -24.51 -30.57
CA THR A 539 4.20 -25.31 -29.75
C THR A 539 4.67 -24.60 -28.49
N LYS A 540 5.04 -25.38 -27.47
CA LYS A 540 5.67 -24.85 -26.24
C LYS A 540 7.01 -24.17 -26.52
N ALA A 541 7.79 -24.67 -27.48
CA ALA A 541 9.13 -24.16 -27.77
C ALA A 541 9.11 -22.71 -28.28
N GLU A 542 8.17 -22.38 -29.17
CA GLU A 542 7.98 -21.00 -29.65
C GLU A 542 7.51 -20.05 -28.54
N ALA A 543 6.69 -20.56 -27.60
CA ALA A 543 6.24 -19.81 -26.44
C ALA A 543 7.40 -19.54 -25.46
N ASP A 544 8.20 -20.57 -25.15
CA ASP A 544 9.38 -20.47 -24.28
C ASP A 544 10.42 -19.48 -24.82
N GLU A 545 10.65 -19.47 -26.15
CA GLU A 545 11.55 -18.52 -26.83
C GLU A 545 11.09 -17.07 -26.64
N GLU A 546 9.79 -16.78 -26.84
CA GLU A 546 9.27 -15.43 -26.66
C GLU A 546 9.34 -14.98 -25.20
N VAL A 547 9.09 -15.85 -24.22
CA VAL A 547 9.17 -15.50 -22.79
C VAL A 547 10.53 -14.92 -22.44
N LEU A 548 11.61 -15.56 -22.91
CA LEU A 548 12.99 -15.13 -22.67
C LEU A 548 13.38 -13.90 -23.51
N ALA A 549 12.92 -13.82 -24.77
CA ALA A 549 13.17 -12.65 -25.60
C ALA A 549 12.54 -11.37 -25.00
N ILE A 550 11.29 -11.45 -24.53
CA ILE A 550 10.61 -10.33 -23.86
C ILE A 550 11.27 -10.00 -22.51
N LEU A 551 11.72 -11.01 -21.75
CA LEU A 551 12.47 -10.79 -20.51
C LEU A 551 13.75 -9.98 -20.74
N GLU A 552 14.46 -10.25 -21.84
CA GLU A 552 15.67 -9.50 -22.21
C GLU A 552 15.33 -8.08 -22.68
N LEU A 553 14.24 -7.85 -23.42
CA LEU A 553 13.77 -6.50 -23.75
C LEU A 553 13.44 -5.68 -22.49
N TYR A 554 12.88 -6.31 -21.45
CA TYR A 554 12.71 -5.63 -20.15
C TYR A 554 14.03 -5.34 -19.45
N ALA A 555 14.99 -6.25 -19.52
CA ALA A 555 16.32 -5.97 -18.99
C ALA A 555 16.97 -4.80 -19.72
N GLN A 556 16.86 -4.70 -21.05
CA GLN A 556 17.33 -3.56 -21.83
C GLN A 556 16.61 -2.24 -21.46
N VAL A 557 15.30 -2.25 -21.19
CA VAL A 557 14.62 -1.06 -20.66
C VAL A 557 15.28 -0.56 -19.37
N TYR A 558 15.58 -1.46 -18.42
CA TYR A 558 16.24 -1.07 -17.17
C TYR A 558 17.72 -0.72 -17.36
N GLU A 559 18.50 -1.57 -18.02
CA GLU A 559 19.95 -1.47 -18.11
C GLU A 559 20.38 -0.41 -19.14
N ASP A 560 19.83 -0.44 -20.37
CA ASP A 560 20.22 0.45 -21.44
C ASP A 560 19.56 1.83 -21.38
N LEU A 561 18.26 1.93 -21.10
CA LEU A 561 17.57 3.22 -21.05
C LEU A 561 17.72 3.89 -19.68
N LEU A 562 17.40 3.15 -18.61
CA LEU A 562 17.33 3.70 -17.26
C LEU A 562 18.67 3.62 -16.50
N CYS A 563 19.69 2.96 -17.04
CA CYS A 563 20.99 2.77 -16.38
C CYS A 563 20.87 2.05 -15.01
N ILE A 564 19.94 1.10 -14.89
CA ILE A 564 19.65 0.34 -13.66
C ILE A 564 19.99 -1.13 -13.91
N PRO A 565 20.86 -1.76 -13.10
CA PRO A 565 21.13 -3.19 -13.21
C PRO A 565 19.93 -4.02 -12.74
N VAL A 566 19.70 -5.19 -13.34
CA VAL A 566 18.64 -6.12 -12.90
C VAL A 566 19.11 -7.56 -12.83
N VAL A 567 18.56 -8.30 -11.87
CA VAL A 567 18.72 -9.76 -11.80
C VAL A 567 17.58 -10.41 -12.58
N ARG A 568 17.93 -11.06 -13.69
CA ARG A 568 17.02 -11.91 -14.49
C ARG A 568 16.81 -13.22 -13.72
N GLY A 569 15.56 -13.67 -13.57
CA GLY A 569 15.26 -14.88 -12.79
C GLY A 569 13.88 -15.49 -13.04
N ARG A 570 13.62 -16.64 -12.39
CA ARG A 570 12.32 -17.32 -12.34
C ARG A 570 11.75 -17.21 -10.93
N LYS A 571 10.46 -16.93 -10.79
CA LYS A 571 9.76 -16.92 -9.49
C LYS A 571 9.64 -18.33 -8.92
N SER A 572 9.54 -18.43 -7.59
CA SER A 572 9.17 -19.67 -6.90
C SER A 572 7.74 -20.10 -7.26
N GLU A 573 7.36 -21.33 -6.91
CA GLU A 573 5.99 -21.82 -7.15
C GLU A 573 4.92 -21.05 -6.36
N LYS A 574 5.30 -20.32 -5.31
CA LYS A 574 4.41 -19.44 -4.54
C LYS A 574 4.27 -18.03 -5.13
N GLU A 575 5.36 -17.45 -5.62
CA GLU A 575 5.43 -16.08 -6.13
C GLU A 575 5.27 -16.01 -7.67
N LYS A 576 5.05 -17.14 -8.35
CA LYS A 576 4.66 -17.17 -9.77
C LYS A 576 3.22 -16.70 -9.94
N PHE A 577 2.83 -16.44 -11.18
CA PHE A 577 1.45 -16.09 -11.50
C PHE A 577 0.57 -17.33 -11.35
N ALA A 578 -0.55 -17.24 -10.63
CA ALA A 578 -1.39 -18.37 -10.27
C ALA A 578 -1.95 -19.15 -11.48
N GLY A 579 -2.24 -18.47 -12.59
CA GLY A 579 -2.64 -19.09 -13.86
C GLY A 579 -1.48 -19.53 -14.75
N GLY A 580 -0.22 -19.25 -14.36
CA GLY A 580 0.98 -19.54 -15.15
C GLY A 580 1.56 -20.93 -14.92
N ASP A 581 2.17 -21.50 -15.96
CA ASP A 581 3.08 -22.63 -15.84
C ASP A 581 4.36 -22.19 -15.11
N TYR A 582 5.00 -21.11 -15.59
CA TYR A 582 6.09 -20.44 -14.88
C TYR A 582 6.14 -18.92 -15.15
N THR A 583 6.70 -18.17 -14.20
CA THR A 583 6.96 -16.72 -14.32
C THR A 583 8.45 -16.44 -14.35
N THR A 584 8.90 -15.72 -15.35
CA THR A 584 10.21 -15.05 -15.36
C THR A 584 10.08 -13.56 -15.03
N THR A 585 11.14 -12.96 -14.52
CA THR A 585 11.11 -11.59 -14.01
C THR A 585 12.49 -10.94 -13.98
N VAL A 586 12.50 -9.61 -14.01
CA VAL A 586 13.68 -8.78 -13.70
C VAL A 586 13.49 -8.13 -12.34
N GLU A 587 14.40 -8.40 -11.41
CA GLU A 587 14.40 -7.82 -10.06
C GLU A 587 15.43 -6.69 -9.98
N ALA A 588 15.02 -5.52 -9.49
CA ALA A 588 15.89 -4.37 -9.23
C ALA A 588 16.11 -4.18 -7.72
N TYR A 589 17.19 -3.51 -7.34
CA TYR A 589 17.54 -3.25 -5.93
C TYR A 589 17.56 -1.76 -5.59
N ILE A 590 17.00 -1.40 -4.44
CA ILE A 590 17.01 -0.01 -3.93
C ILE A 590 17.76 0.02 -2.59
N SER A 591 19.06 0.34 -2.65
CA SER A 591 20.00 0.37 -1.52
C SER A 591 19.54 1.20 -0.32
N ALA A 592 19.08 2.43 -0.56
CA ALA A 592 18.60 3.32 0.50
C ALA A 592 17.47 2.67 1.33
N SER A 593 16.57 1.93 0.66
CA SER A 593 15.50 1.18 1.32
C SER A 593 15.97 -0.17 1.88
N GLY A 594 16.97 -0.79 1.26
CA GLY A 594 17.42 -2.15 1.56
C GLY A 594 16.54 -3.25 0.97
N ARG A 595 15.79 -2.96 -0.11
CA ARG A 595 14.72 -3.82 -0.62
C ARG A 595 14.86 -4.07 -2.11
N ALA A 596 14.56 -5.29 -2.52
CA ALA A 596 14.28 -5.64 -3.90
C ALA A 596 12.91 -5.07 -4.35
N ILE A 597 12.77 -4.86 -5.65
CA ILE A 597 11.50 -4.59 -6.31
C ILE A 597 11.47 -5.19 -7.71
N GLN A 598 10.43 -5.96 -7.98
CA GLN A 598 10.14 -6.51 -9.29
C GLN A 598 9.88 -5.42 -10.31
N GLY A 599 10.68 -5.39 -11.38
CA GLY A 599 10.63 -4.39 -12.43
C GLY A 599 9.65 -4.72 -13.56
N ALA A 600 9.59 -5.98 -13.99
CA ALA A 600 8.68 -6.48 -15.04
C ALA A 600 8.52 -8.02 -14.95
N THR A 601 7.51 -8.57 -15.65
CA THR A 601 7.24 -10.03 -15.71
C THR A 601 7.02 -10.53 -17.13
N SER A 602 7.48 -11.75 -17.39
CA SER A 602 7.17 -12.50 -18.61
C SER A 602 6.79 -13.94 -18.23
N HIS A 603 5.54 -14.31 -18.51
CA HIS A 603 4.89 -15.53 -18.04
C HIS A 603 4.72 -16.52 -19.20
N HIS A 604 5.16 -17.77 -19.00
CA HIS A 604 4.63 -18.88 -19.78
C HIS A 604 3.35 -19.36 -19.10
N LEU A 605 2.23 -19.26 -19.81
CA LEU A 605 0.91 -19.68 -19.30
C LEU A 605 0.60 -21.15 -19.61
N GLY A 606 1.47 -21.81 -20.39
CA GLY A 606 1.24 -23.16 -20.88
C GLY A 606 -0.08 -23.23 -21.61
N GLN A 607 -0.90 -24.22 -21.24
CA GLN A 607 -2.24 -24.42 -21.77
C GLN A 607 -3.35 -24.09 -20.76
N ASN A 608 -3.03 -23.49 -19.60
CA ASN A 608 -4.01 -23.31 -18.51
C ASN A 608 -5.21 -22.47 -18.96
N PHE A 609 -4.93 -21.27 -19.49
CA PHE A 609 -5.96 -20.38 -20.03
C PHE A 609 -6.58 -20.92 -21.31
N SER A 610 -5.83 -21.55 -22.21
CA SER A 610 -6.37 -22.13 -23.43
C SER A 610 -7.42 -23.22 -23.15
N LYS A 611 -7.22 -24.01 -22.08
CA LYS A 611 -8.19 -25.00 -21.59
C LYS A 611 -9.42 -24.32 -20.97
N MET A 612 -9.20 -23.30 -20.13
CA MET A 612 -10.29 -22.54 -19.49
C MET A 612 -11.18 -21.78 -20.48
N PHE A 613 -10.62 -21.25 -21.56
CA PHE A 613 -11.31 -20.44 -22.57
C PHE A 613 -11.59 -21.18 -23.89
N GLU A 614 -11.33 -22.49 -23.96
CA GLU A 614 -11.52 -23.35 -25.14
C GLU A 614 -10.81 -22.85 -26.41
N ILE A 615 -9.59 -22.31 -26.25
CA ILE A 615 -8.75 -21.82 -27.35
C ILE A 615 -8.08 -23.02 -28.04
N LEU A 616 -8.79 -23.59 -28.99
CA LEU A 616 -8.43 -24.79 -29.75
C LEU A 616 -8.19 -24.45 -31.23
N VAL A 617 -7.16 -25.07 -31.82
CA VAL A 617 -6.87 -24.99 -33.27
C VAL A 617 -6.76 -26.37 -33.91
N GLU A 618 -7.18 -26.46 -35.17
CA GLU A 618 -6.97 -27.63 -36.03
C GLU A 618 -5.50 -27.76 -36.44
N THR A 619 -4.95 -28.98 -36.28
CA THR A 619 -3.55 -29.27 -36.62
C THR A 619 -3.29 -29.25 -38.15
N ALA A 620 -2.03 -29.40 -38.56
CA ALA A 620 -1.69 -29.54 -39.98
C ALA A 620 -2.00 -30.94 -40.55
N GLU A 621 -2.18 -31.93 -39.67
CA GLU A 621 -2.23 -33.36 -40.03
C GLU A 621 -3.67 -33.92 -40.08
N GLY A 622 -4.66 -33.17 -39.59
CA GLY A 622 -6.07 -33.55 -39.71
C GLY A 622 -7.02 -32.74 -38.82
N SER A 623 -8.25 -33.23 -38.69
CA SER A 623 -9.33 -32.60 -37.90
C SER A 623 -9.15 -32.68 -36.38
N GLU A 624 -8.00 -33.15 -35.90
CA GLU A 624 -7.66 -33.11 -34.47
C GLU A 624 -7.44 -31.67 -34.01
N LYS A 625 -7.98 -31.35 -32.84
CA LYS A 625 -7.89 -30.02 -32.23
C LYS A 625 -6.94 -30.05 -31.05
N GLN A 626 -6.00 -29.10 -31.02
CA GLN A 626 -5.06 -28.93 -29.92
C GLN A 626 -5.24 -27.58 -29.24
N TYR A 627 -4.95 -27.55 -27.93
CA TYR A 627 -4.92 -26.33 -27.14
C TYR A 627 -3.64 -25.53 -27.41
N VAL A 628 -3.77 -24.24 -27.66
CA VAL A 628 -2.63 -23.36 -27.91
C VAL A 628 -1.78 -23.15 -26.66
N TYR A 629 -0.47 -22.97 -26.83
CA TYR A 629 0.42 -22.49 -25.76
C TYR A 629 0.34 -20.97 -25.70
N GLN A 630 0.29 -20.37 -24.51
CA GLN A 630 0.14 -18.93 -24.36
C GLN A 630 1.23 -18.32 -23.48
N ASN A 631 1.53 -17.04 -23.74
CA ASN A 631 2.28 -16.18 -22.82
C ASN A 631 1.46 -14.94 -22.48
N SER A 632 1.76 -14.35 -21.32
CA SER A 632 1.47 -12.93 -21.05
C SER A 632 2.68 -12.25 -20.42
N TRP A 633 2.81 -10.94 -20.62
CA TRP A 633 3.96 -10.18 -20.14
C TRP A 633 3.59 -8.71 -19.90
N GLY A 634 4.23 -8.06 -18.94
CA GLY A 634 3.90 -6.68 -18.56
C GLY A 634 5.05 -5.88 -17.92
N ILE A 635 5.09 -4.59 -18.24
CA ILE A 635 5.96 -3.56 -17.60
C ILE A 635 5.17 -2.28 -17.38
N THR A 636 5.39 -1.60 -16.26
CA THR A 636 4.58 -0.45 -15.81
C THR A 636 5.41 0.81 -15.55
N THR A 637 4.74 1.93 -15.29
CA THR A 637 5.38 3.18 -14.82
C THR A 637 6.14 3.06 -13.49
N ARG A 638 6.11 1.90 -12.81
CA ARG A 638 7.05 1.54 -11.72
C ARG A 638 8.50 1.78 -12.10
N THR A 639 8.86 1.49 -13.36
CA THR A 639 10.15 1.82 -13.99
C THR A 639 10.70 3.20 -13.57
N ILE A 640 9.86 4.23 -13.67
CA ILE A 640 10.18 5.62 -13.32
C ILE A 640 10.48 5.76 -11.82
N GLY A 641 9.66 5.14 -10.96
CA GLY A 641 9.87 5.17 -9.51
C GLY A 641 11.17 4.49 -9.09
N VAL A 642 11.53 3.37 -9.73
CA VAL A 642 12.80 2.67 -9.49
C VAL A 642 13.97 3.54 -9.96
N MET A 643 13.88 4.17 -11.13
CA MET A 643 14.89 5.12 -11.63
C MET A 643 15.13 6.29 -10.65
N VAL A 644 14.06 6.90 -10.12
CA VAL A 644 14.17 7.96 -9.11
C VAL A 644 14.84 7.44 -7.83
N MET A 645 14.40 6.27 -7.34
CA MET A 645 14.93 5.66 -6.11
C MET A 645 16.41 5.26 -6.22
N VAL A 646 16.86 4.76 -7.37
CA VAL A 646 18.26 4.41 -7.63
C VAL A 646 19.10 5.67 -7.79
N HIS A 647 18.81 6.50 -8.80
CA HIS A 647 19.73 7.56 -9.24
C HIS A 647 19.63 8.88 -8.47
N GLY A 648 18.45 9.21 -7.92
CA GLY A 648 18.24 10.50 -7.25
C GLY A 648 19.17 10.73 -6.05
N ASP A 649 19.45 11.99 -5.74
CA ASP A 649 20.32 12.41 -4.64
C ASP A 649 19.70 13.57 -3.81
N ASP A 650 20.47 14.13 -2.87
CA ASP A 650 20.01 15.23 -2.00
C ASP A 650 19.86 16.59 -2.71
N LYS A 651 20.17 16.68 -4.01
CA LYS A 651 19.87 17.84 -4.86
C LYS A 651 18.56 17.69 -5.64
N GLY A 652 18.10 16.46 -5.89
CA GLY A 652 16.89 16.19 -6.67
C GLY A 652 16.97 14.94 -7.54
N LEU A 653 16.27 15.00 -8.67
CA LEU A 653 16.33 13.98 -9.72
C LEU A 653 17.73 13.93 -10.34
N VAL A 654 18.11 12.76 -10.84
CA VAL A 654 19.26 12.54 -11.73
C VAL A 654 18.76 11.67 -12.86
N LEU A 655 18.51 12.26 -14.03
CA LEU A 655 17.91 11.54 -15.15
C LEU A 655 18.99 10.84 -16.00
N PRO A 656 18.82 9.55 -16.33
CA PRO A 656 19.65 8.88 -17.33
C PRO A 656 19.51 9.60 -18.69
N PRO A 657 20.62 9.89 -19.39
CA PRO A 657 20.60 10.68 -20.63
C PRO A 657 19.64 10.19 -21.72
N LYS A 658 19.41 8.88 -21.87
CA LYS A 658 18.51 8.36 -22.91
C LYS A 658 17.03 8.69 -22.68
N VAL A 659 16.60 8.83 -21.42
CA VAL A 659 15.19 9.11 -21.05
C VAL A 659 14.94 10.56 -20.62
N ALA A 660 15.98 11.38 -20.53
CA ALA A 660 15.83 12.79 -20.20
C ALA A 660 15.07 13.55 -21.30
N ALA A 661 14.08 14.36 -20.90
CA ALA A 661 13.36 15.28 -21.77
C ALA A 661 14.27 16.38 -22.33
N ILE A 662 15.06 16.97 -21.43
CA ILE A 662 16.13 17.91 -21.76
C ILE A 662 17.42 17.23 -21.32
N GLN A 663 18.34 16.99 -22.26
CA GLN A 663 19.65 16.40 -22.01
C GLN A 663 20.68 17.46 -21.64
N ALA A 664 20.61 18.63 -22.26
CA ALA A 664 21.44 19.79 -21.92
C ALA A 664 20.60 21.08 -21.79
N ILE A 665 20.83 21.86 -20.74
CA ILE A 665 20.17 23.17 -20.54
C ILE A 665 21.21 24.30 -20.58
N ILE A 666 21.00 25.27 -21.46
CA ILE A 666 21.84 26.46 -21.58
C ILE A 666 21.38 27.53 -20.60
N VAL A 667 22.30 28.08 -19.81
CA VAL A 667 22.02 29.13 -18.83
C VAL A 667 22.98 30.32 -19.05
N PRO A 668 22.47 31.51 -19.44
CA PRO A 668 23.29 32.71 -19.57
C PRO A 668 23.81 33.17 -18.21
N CYS A 669 25.12 33.42 -18.13
CA CYS A 669 25.85 33.68 -16.90
C CYS A 669 26.57 35.04 -16.92
N GLY A 670 26.84 35.60 -15.73
CA GLY A 670 27.57 36.87 -15.60
C GLY A 670 26.75 38.14 -15.86
N ILE A 671 25.43 38.04 -16.03
CA ILE A 671 24.53 39.21 -16.09
C ILE A 671 24.44 39.83 -14.69
N THR A 672 24.73 41.12 -14.59
CA THR A 672 24.70 41.91 -13.35
C THR A 672 23.87 43.19 -13.54
N ALA A 673 23.72 43.98 -12.48
CA ALA A 673 23.09 45.31 -12.55
C ALA A 673 23.87 46.33 -13.41
N THR A 674 25.14 46.05 -13.74
CA THR A 674 26.00 46.91 -14.57
C THR A 674 26.12 46.41 -16.02
N THR A 675 25.46 45.31 -16.38
CA THR A 675 25.42 44.80 -17.76
C THR A 675 24.49 45.68 -18.60
N THR A 676 24.97 46.24 -19.72
CA THR A 676 24.13 47.08 -20.59
C THR A 676 23.08 46.24 -21.35
N PRO A 677 21.99 46.85 -21.85
CA PRO A 677 21.00 46.14 -22.67
C PRO A 677 21.63 45.41 -23.87
N GLU A 678 22.55 46.06 -24.57
CA GLU A 678 23.22 45.55 -25.77
C GLU A 678 24.17 44.39 -25.44
N GLN A 679 24.86 44.46 -24.29
CA GLN A 679 25.66 43.34 -23.78
C GLN A 679 24.78 42.14 -23.43
N ARG A 680 23.63 42.37 -22.78
CA ARG A 680 22.67 41.32 -22.45
C ARG A 680 22.11 40.66 -23.70
N GLU A 681 21.67 41.46 -24.67
CA GLU A 681 21.14 40.99 -25.96
C GLU A 681 22.17 40.12 -26.69
N LYS A 682 23.41 40.61 -26.85
CA LYS A 682 24.52 39.85 -27.44
C LYS A 682 24.76 38.50 -26.75
N LEU A 683 24.74 38.47 -25.41
CA LEU A 683 24.91 37.21 -24.68
C LEU A 683 23.74 36.25 -24.93
N MET A 684 22.50 36.75 -24.96
CA MET A 684 21.32 35.91 -25.23
C MET A 684 21.36 35.33 -26.65
N ASP A 685 21.76 36.12 -27.65
CA ASP A 685 21.83 35.65 -29.04
C ASP A 685 22.95 34.62 -29.25
N GLU A 686 24.10 34.77 -28.59
CA GLU A 686 25.16 33.75 -28.60
C GLU A 686 24.77 32.46 -27.83
N CYS A 687 23.81 32.54 -26.90
CA CYS A 687 23.20 31.37 -26.27
C CYS A 687 22.18 30.70 -27.20
N LYS A 688 21.27 31.45 -27.85
CA LYS A 688 20.31 30.90 -28.82
C LYS A 688 21.03 30.22 -29.98
N LYS A 689 22.10 30.85 -30.48
CA LYS A 689 22.96 30.27 -31.51
C LYS A 689 23.65 28.98 -31.05
N LEU A 690 24.07 28.90 -29.78
CA LEU A 690 24.57 27.64 -29.21
C LEU A 690 23.49 26.56 -29.14
N GLU A 691 22.25 26.95 -28.83
CA GLU A 691 21.10 26.05 -28.80
C GLU A 691 20.80 25.49 -30.19
N GLU A 692 20.83 26.33 -31.23
CA GLU A 692 20.72 25.93 -32.63
C GLU A 692 21.89 25.02 -33.06
N GLU A 693 23.14 25.39 -32.75
CA GLU A 693 24.33 24.58 -33.03
C GLU A 693 24.26 23.19 -32.38
N LEU A 694 23.72 23.08 -31.16
CA LEU A 694 23.58 21.80 -30.46
C LEU A 694 22.35 20.98 -30.92
N LYS A 695 21.30 21.62 -31.44
CA LYS A 695 20.12 20.97 -32.02
C LYS A 695 20.31 20.52 -33.47
N ALA A 696 21.32 21.06 -34.17
CA ALA A 696 21.43 21.03 -35.63
C ALA A 696 21.32 19.64 -36.29
N ASP A 697 21.81 18.58 -35.63
CA ASP A 697 21.76 17.19 -36.14
C ASP A 697 20.71 16.30 -35.43
N GLY A 698 19.90 16.87 -34.53
CA GLY A 698 18.89 16.15 -33.76
C GLY A 698 19.41 15.14 -32.74
N SER A 699 20.73 15.04 -32.54
CA SER A 699 21.34 14.02 -31.66
C SER A 699 21.26 14.34 -30.17
N VAL A 700 20.99 15.60 -29.81
CA VAL A 700 20.88 16.05 -28.42
C VAL A 700 19.60 16.86 -28.21
N LYS A 701 18.83 16.51 -27.18
CA LYS A 701 17.70 17.32 -26.71
C LYS A 701 18.21 18.50 -25.87
N VAL A 702 18.20 19.70 -26.43
CA VAL A 702 18.72 20.92 -25.76
C VAL A 702 17.62 21.97 -25.61
N GLU A 703 17.65 22.73 -24.52
CA GLU A 703 16.88 23.96 -24.35
C GLU A 703 17.73 25.07 -23.75
N GLY A 704 17.27 26.32 -23.84
CA GLY A 704 17.87 27.48 -23.17
C GLY A 704 16.93 28.16 -22.19
N ASP A 705 17.37 28.37 -20.95
CA ASP A 705 16.59 29.11 -19.95
C ASP A 705 16.89 30.61 -20.02
N TYR A 706 16.16 31.32 -20.89
CA TYR A 706 16.33 32.76 -21.13
C TYR A 706 15.48 33.66 -20.20
N ARG A 707 14.74 33.09 -19.24
CA ARG A 707 13.88 33.84 -18.31
C ARG A 707 14.68 34.89 -17.52
N ASP A 708 14.35 36.16 -17.63
CA ASP A 708 15.11 37.27 -17.03
C ASP A 708 14.71 37.55 -15.56
N ASN A 709 13.51 37.11 -15.16
CA ASN A 709 12.98 37.20 -13.80
C ASN A 709 13.65 36.25 -12.77
N TYR A 710 14.60 35.40 -13.19
CA TYR A 710 15.34 34.48 -12.32
C TYR A 710 16.86 34.61 -12.49
N SER A 711 17.57 34.60 -11.36
CA SER A 711 19.04 34.62 -11.35
C SER A 711 19.64 33.29 -11.86
N PRO A 712 20.88 33.29 -12.39
CA PRO A 712 21.54 32.05 -12.82
C PRO A 712 21.60 30.99 -11.71
N GLY A 713 21.87 31.40 -10.47
CA GLY A 713 21.87 30.49 -9.31
C GLY A 713 20.51 29.86 -9.01
N TRP A 714 19.40 30.57 -9.24
CA TRP A 714 18.05 29.99 -9.16
C TRP A 714 17.85 28.94 -10.26
N LYS A 715 18.23 29.26 -11.49
CA LYS A 715 18.13 28.35 -12.64
C LYS A 715 18.98 27.09 -12.45
N PHE A 716 20.19 27.23 -11.91
CA PHE A 716 21.06 26.10 -11.58
C PHE A 716 20.36 25.12 -10.64
N ASN A 717 19.75 25.61 -9.55
CA ASN A 717 19.03 24.78 -8.60
C ASN A 717 17.77 24.16 -9.23
N HIS A 718 16.98 24.93 -10.00
CA HIS A 718 15.78 24.44 -10.69
C HIS A 718 16.09 23.27 -11.63
N TRP A 719 17.12 23.37 -12.46
CA TRP A 719 17.47 22.32 -13.42
C TRP A 719 18.29 21.17 -12.80
N GLU A 720 19.06 21.41 -11.73
CA GLU A 720 19.63 20.34 -10.91
C GLU A 720 18.51 19.51 -10.24
N LEU A 721 17.50 20.17 -9.68
CA LEU A 721 16.36 19.52 -9.03
C LEU A 721 15.52 18.68 -10.01
N LYS A 722 15.30 19.20 -11.23
CA LYS A 722 14.64 18.48 -12.33
C LYS A 722 15.53 17.40 -12.97
N GLY A 723 16.83 17.38 -12.67
CA GLY A 723 17.74 16.30 -13.04
C GLY A 723 18.27 16.30 -14.47
N VAL A 724 18.30 17.47 -15.13
CA VAL A 724 18.87 17.62 -16.49
C VAL A 724 20.34 17.16 -16.50
N PRO A 725 20.75 16.20 -17.34
CA PRO A 725 22.09 15.58 -17.30
C PRO A 725 23.27 16.56 -17.39
N ILE A 726 23.19 17.57 -18.25
CA ILE A 726 24.23 18.58 -18.45
C ILE A 726 23.66 19.98 -18.32
N ARG A 727 24.30 20.84 -17.53
CA ARG A 727 24.10 22.29 -17.61
C ARG A 727 25.23 22.92 -18.43
N VAL A 728 24.87 23.80 -19.36
CA VAL A 728 25.79 24.56 -20.21
C VAL A 728 25.79 26.01 -19.73
N GLU A 729 26.82 26.40 -19.01
CA GLU A 729 27.06 27.76 -18.52
C GLU A 729 27.81 28.55 -19.62
N LEU A 730 27.21 29.64 -20.12
CA LEU A 730 27.83 30.57 -21.07
C LEU A 730 27.71 32.01 -20.55
N GLY A 731 28.84 32.68 -20.34
CA GLY A 731 28.91 34.09 -19.96
C GLY A 731 29.94 34.88 -20.75
N PHE A 732 30.09 36.17 -20.43
CA PHE A 732 30.93 37.11 -21.18
C PHE A 732 32.39 36.65 -21.35
N LYS A 733 33.00 36.09 -20.29
CA LYS A 733 34.38 35.56 -20.34
C LYS A 733 34.53 34.32 -21.21
N ASP A 734 33.47 33.52 -21.31
CA ASP A 734 33.45 32.31 -22.13
C ASP A 734 33.31 32.68 -23.62
N LEU A 735 32.52 33.72 -23.94
CA LEU A 735 32.45 34.33 -25.27
C LEU A 735 33.81 34.89 -25.73
N GLU A 736 34.51 35.62 -24.88
CA GLU A 736 35.86 36.16 -25.16
C GLU A 736 36.86 35.04 -25.52
N LYS A 737 36.77 33.90 -24.83
CA LYS A 737 37.63 32.73 -25.04
C LYS A 737 37.16 31.78 -26.14
N LYS A 738 35.91 31.92 -26.62
CA LYS A 738 35.23 30.96 -27.51
C LYS A 738 35.10 29.57 -26.88
N GLU A 739 34.74 29.54 -25.61
CA GLU A 739 34.54 28.34 -24.79
C GLU A 739 33.12 28.30 -24.20
N VAL A 740 32.77 27.17 -23.57
CA VAL A 740 31.59 27.01 -22.69
C VAL A 740 32.01 26.21 -21.45
N THR A 741 31.30 26.37 -20.34
CA THR A 741 31.46 25.52 -19.17
C THR A 741 30.31 24.51 -19.10
N LEU A 742 30.62 23.23 -19.21
CA LEU A 742 29.70 22.11 -19.04
C LEU A 742 29.74 21.61 -17.59
N VAL A 743 28.59 21.36 -16.98
CA VAL A 743 28.48 20.82 -15.62
C VAL A 743 27.62 19.56 -15.63
N ARG A 744 28.19 18.43 -15.19
CA ARG A 744 27.48 17.15 -15.10
C ARG A 744 26.56 17.12 -13.88
N ARG A 745 25.34 16.59 -14.03
CA ARG A 745 24.38 16.46 -12.93
C ARG A 745 24.72 15.39 -11.90
N ASP A 746 25.23 14.24 -12.37
CA ASP A 746 25.48 13.04 -11.57
C ASP A 746 26.64 13.18 -10.57
N THR A 747 27.60 14.05 -10.89
CA THR A 747 28.87 14.22 -10.18
C THR A 747 29.14 15.68 -9.78
N SER A 748 28.37 16.64 -10.31
CA SER A 748 28.66 18.08 -10.23
C SER A 748 30.03 18.49 -10.82
N ALA A 749 30.70 17.60 -11.56
CA ALA A 749 32.00 17.90 -12.18
C ALA A 749 31.84 18.93 -13.30
N LYS A 750 32.81 19.84 -13.40
CA LYS A 750 32.87 20.89 -14.43
C LYS A 750 33.92 20.56 -15.49
N LEU A 751 33.60 20.83 -16.74
CA LEU A 751 34.47 20.69 -17.91
C LEU A 751 34.34 21.95 -18.78
N THR A 752 35.46 22.55 -19.18
CA THR A 752 35.45 23.61 -20.19
C THR A 752 35.62 23.00 -21.58
N ALA A 753 34.82 23.42 -22.55
CA ALA A 753 34.84 22.91 -23.92
C ALA A 753 34.92 24.07 -24.93
N SER A 754 35.64 23.88 -26.04
CA SER A 754 35.69 24.87 -27.13
C SER A 754 34.35 24.92 -27.87
N ARG A 755 33.89 26.13 -28.23
CA ARG A 755 32.69 26.32 -29.07
C ARG A 755 32.76 25.55 -30.39
N ALA A 756 33.94 25.38 -30.97
CA ALA A 756 34.12 24.68 -32.25
C ALA A 756 33.86 23.17 -32.19
N THR A 757 33.90 22.56 -31.00
CA THR A 757 33.74 21.10 -30.80
C THR A 757 32.68 20.75 -29.77
N VAL A 758 31.85 21.72 -29.36
CA VAL A 758 30.95 21.60 -28.21
C VAL A 758 29.93 20.47 -28.37
N LEU A 759 29.35 20.30 -29.56
CA LEU A 759 28.38 19.24 -29.87
C LEU A 759 28.97 17.85 -29.64
N ASP A 760 30.17 17.58 -30.17
CA ASP A 760 30.85 16.29 -29.99
C ASP A 760 31.29 16.06 -28.54
N THR A 761 31.67 17.12 -27.82
CA THR A 761 31.94 17.04 -26.38
C THR A 761 30.68 16.69 -25.59
N VAL A 762 29.53 17.31 -25.90
CA VAL A 762 28.25 17.02 -25.24
C VAL A 762 27.79 15.59 -25.53
N LYS A 763 27.85 15.11 -26.79
CA LYS A 763 27.53 13.71 -27.16
C LYS A 763 28.36 12.69 -26.36
N LYS A 764 29.68 12.90 -26.28
CA LYS A 764 30.60 12.06 -25.50
C LYS A 764 30.25 12.11 -24.01
N LEU A 765 30.02 13.29 -23.47
CA LEU A 765 29.70 13.49 -22.06
C LEU A 765 28.38 12.82 -21.66
N LEU A 766 27.33 12.89 -22.50
CA LEU A 766 26.07 12.15 -22.27
C LEU A 766 26.30 10.63 -22.28
N THR A 767 27.12 10.13 -23.20
CA THR A 767 27.49 8.70 -23.25
C THR A 767 28.25 8.27 -22.00
N GLU A 768 29.18 9.10 -21.52
CA GLU A 768 29.96 8.87 -20.30
C GLU A 768 29.09 8.91 -19.04
N ILE A 769 28.16 9.88 -18.93
CA ILE A 769 27.20 9.97 -17.82
C ILE A 769 26.38 8.68 -17.72
N GLY A 770 25.80 8.20 -18.82
CA GLY A 770 25.03 6.94 -18.82
C GLY A 770 25.86 5.75 -18.35
N LYS A 771 27.10 5.61 -18.87
CA LYS A 771 28.02 4.55 -18.46
C LYS A 771 28.39 4.62 -16.97
N SER A 772 28.70 5.80 -16.43
CA SER A 772 29.05 5.94 -15.01
C SER A 772 27.84 5.79 -14.08
N MET A 773 26.64 6.18 -14.51
CA MET A 773 25.40 5.93 -13.76
C MET A 773 25.12 4.43 -13.66
N TYR A 774 25.20 3.69 -14.78
CA TYR A 774 25.03 2.24 -14.77
C TYR A 774 26.09 1.54 -13.92
N ALA A 775 27.37 1.87 -14.13
CA ALA A 775 28.48 1.26 -13.38
C ALA A 775 28.32 1.47 -11.87
N LYS A 776 28.03 2.70 -11.42
CA LYS A 776 27.77 3.00 -10.01
C LYS A 776 26.61 2.18 -9.45
N ALA A 777 25.49 2.10 -10.16
CA ALA A 777 24.33 1.33 -9.72
C ALA A 777 24.60 -0.19 -9.69
N LYS A 778 25.40 -0.70 -10.64
CA LYS A 778 25.85 -2.10 -10.70
C LYS A 778 26.77 -2.44 -9.54
N ASP A 779 27.79 -1.63 -9.29
CA ASP A 779 28.71 -1.78 -8.16
C ASP A 779 27.95 -1.76 -6.82
N GLU A 780 27.00 -0.83 -6.68
CA GLU A 780 26.14 -0.72 -5.51
C GLU A 780 25.27 -1.98 -5.32
N MET A 781 24.57 -2.45 -6.36
CA MET A 781 23.77 -3.69 -6.29
C MET A 781 24.64 -4.91 -5.98
N ASP A 782 25.77 -5.09 -6.66
CA ASP A 782 26.67 -6.22 -6.47
C ASP A 782 27.27 -6.24 -5.06
N SER A 783 27.63 -5.06 -4.52
CA SER A 783 28.10 -4.91 -3.15
C SER A 783 27.06 -5.34 -2.11
N HIS A 784 25.78 -5.34 -2.47
CA HIS A 784 24.65 -5.77 -1.64
C HIS A 784 24.17 -7.20 -1.95
N ILE A 785 24.75 -7.91 -2.92
CA ILE A 785 24.50 -9.34 -3.10
C ILE A 785 25.41 -10.12 -2.15
N LYS A 786 24.83 -11.07 -1.40
CA LYS A 786 25.53 -11.96 -0.46
C LYS A 786 25.10 -13.40 -0.68
N GLN A 787 26.06 -14.31 -0.74
CA GLN A 787 25.79 -15.74 -0.74
C GLN A 787 25.90 -16.28 0.70
N THR A 788 24.96 -17.13 1.09
CA THR A 788 24.98 -17.83 2.39
C THR A 788 24.45 -19.25 2.26
N ASN A 789 24.96 -20.15 3.10
CA ASN A 789 24.50 -21.54 3.22
C ASN A 789 23.97 -21.86 4.63
N ASN A 790 23.82 -20.85 5.51
CA ASN A 790 23.33 -21.05 6.88
C ASN A 790 22.38 -19.93 7.34
N TRP A 791 21.46 -20.29 8.24
CA TRP A 791 20.37 -19.42 8.69
C TRP A 791 20.84 -18.18 9.47
N ASN A 792 21.90 -18.30 10.28
CA ASN A 792 22.39 -17.20 11.10
C ASN A 792 22.99 -16.07 10.25
N ASP A 793 23.79 -16.42 9.23
CA ASP A 793 24.30 -15.44 8.27
C ASP A 793 23.20 -14.94 7.33
N PHE A 794 22.16 -15.73 7.03
CA PHE A 794 20.99 -15.26 6.27
C PHE A 794 20.30 -14.09 6.99
N VAL A 795 19.86 -14.27 8.24
CA VAL A 795 19.19 -13.21 9.01
C VAL A 795 20.10 -11.99 9.18
N LYS A 796 21.38 -12.21 9.54
CA LYS A 796 22.37 -11.15 9.70
C LYS A 796 22.60 -10.33 8.42
N PHE A 797 22.69 -10.98 7.25
CA PHE A 797 22.86 -10.26 5.99
C PHE A 797 21.55 -9.57 5.56
N LEU A 798 20.37 -10.11 5.88
CA LEU A 798 19.08 -9.47 5.64
C LEU A 798 18.95 -8.16 6.46
N ASP A 799 19.28 -8.19 7.75
CA ASP A 799 19.32 -7.01 8.64
C ASP A 799 20.31 -5.94 8.14
N GLN A 800 21.41 -6.37 7.52
CA GLN A 800 22.39 -5.51 6.86
C GLN A 800 21.93 -4.99 5.49
N LYS A 801 20.65 -5.16 5.13
CA LYS A 801 20.05 -4.74 3.86
C LYS A 801 20.79 -5.36 2.67
N ASN A 802 20.74 -6.68 2.50
CA ASN A 802 21.36 -7.36 1.35
C ASN A 802 20.35 -8.22 0.58
N LEU A 803 20.62 -8.43 -0.70
CA LEU A 803 20.03 -9.50 -1.50
C LEU A 803 20.75 -10.81 -1.20
N LEU A 804 20.00 -11.87 -0.92
CA LEU A 804 20.56 -13.13 -0.46
C LEU A 804 20.43 -14.23 -1.51
N LEU A 805 21.57 -14.83 -1.88
CA LEU A 805 21.65 -16.07 -2.64
C LEU A 805 21.86 -17.21 -1.66
N SER A 806 20.85 -18.06 -1.50
CA SER A 806 20.87 -19.21 -0.59
C SER A 806 20.37 -20.45 -1.32
N PRO A 807 20.90 -21.66 -1.01
CA PRO A 807 20.24 -22.91 -1.36
C PRO A 807 18.80 -22.90 -0.85
N TYR A 808 17.86 -23.31 -1.69
CA TYR A 808 16.41 -23.34 -1.40
C TYR A 808 15.79 -24.54 -2.14
N CYS A 809 14.90 -25.28 -1.46
CA CYS A 809 14.27 -26.48 -2.03
C CYS A 809 13.12 -26.18 -3.01
N GLY A 810 12.58 -24.95 -3.00
CA GLY A 810 11.45 -24.56 -3.86
C GLY A 810 10.06 -24.86 -3.27
N GLU A 811 9.96 -25.45 -2.08
CA GLU A 811 8.68 -25.79 -1.46
C GLU A 811 7.99 -24.57 -0.81
N ILE A 812 6.69 -24.40 -1.09
CA ILE A 812 5.86 -23.30 -0.56
C ILE A 812 5.91 -23.19 0.97
N SER A 813 5.87 -24.34 1.66
CA SER A 813 6.00 -24.47 3.12
C SER A 813 7.33 -23.94 3.65
N CYS A 814 8.43 -24.17 2.92
CA CYS A 814 9.74 -23.64 3.26
C CYS A 814 9.77 -22.11 3.07
N GLU A 815 9.11 -21.58 2.02
CA GLU A 815 8.98 -20.13 1.84
C GLU A 815 8.17 -19.44 2.94
N ASP A 816 7.07 -20.06 3.39
CA ASP A 816 6.30 -19.58 4.55
C ASP A 816 7.15 -19.56 5.83
N GLN A 817 7.92 -20.62 6.07
CA GLN A 817 8.81 -20.70 7.23
C GLN A 817 9.93 -19.66 7.18
N ILE A 818 10.61 -19.51 6.02
CA ILE A 818 11.63 -18.48 5.81
C ILE A 818 11.05 -17.09 6.12
N LYS A 819 9.87 -16.79 5.56
CA LYS A 819 9.20 -15.50 5.75
C LYS A 819 8.77 -15.26 7.20
N ALA A 820 8.39 -16.29 7.94
CA ALA A 820 7.99 -16.17 9.34
C ALA A 820 9.20 -16.02 10.28
N ASP A 821 10.30 -16.72 10.00
CA ASP A 821 11.49 -16.73 10.85
C ASP A 821 12.48 -15.57 10.54
N SER A 822 12.34 -14.91 9.38
CA SER A 822 13.18 -13.77 8.96
C SER A 822 12.55 -12.40 9.20
N THR A 823 11.46 -12.30 9.98
CA THR A 823 10.75 -11.05 10.31
C THR A 823 10.48 -10.90 11.79
#